data_AF-A2ECY2-F1
#
_entry.id   AF-A2ECY2-F1
#
_cell.length_a   1.000
_cell.length_b   1.000
_cell.length_c   1.000
_cell.angle_alpha   90.00
_cell.angle_beta   90.00
_cell.angle_gamma   90.00
#
_symmetry.space_group_name_H-M   'P 1'
#
loop_
_entity.id
_entity.type
_entity.pdbx_description
1 polymer ?
#
loop_
_entity_poly.entity_id
_entity_poly.type
_entity_poly.pdbx_seq_one_letter_code
_entity_poly.pdbx_strand_id
1 'polypeptide(L)'
;MSVEDISSDLISLKSISNLQASNFKIIYDSNANINKTTVSLQLDSSQVNIDIINVTGNVSFGAQFQGLKISLENDNKIQLNVFKCHVDLNFYMITPHSTLKIWQYFVSQAMLKSFIHFNLVEPTNIIASRFPVHSILNHGISPQHVQFYVHSTNDINYMSEYMSNLVHFDLKNSNANFILANLSYLQYLNASNSNITFNNVDKMNFMIFSTKLSNSNIYTGENNVLVMIDLDFYKSNYYGNYYMMRNFRFTGGFSYFQNVTISEFISITFAGHSSAMSLQIDNFHDGSEKYFNFNIKSSTKYYRNIICSKQKNFMQKETMKFIDSDTIKFYDILYHESENEGNYCIDLNRTDDGNYKEHLKLCFVDSFYFCPDNYIIDDNLQKYHPNESSIVDIYISNQSVHTIDLSDCHQDVRIEWENAELDKLDLNIKGTSFKSLKLIGINAYFNNDINIGTVSLIHSDIYSNFSVSVTEMKFDTYSDFRSTNYTIKGYELLNYSPKNISFENDGIIIDDRRFRRSQTITIDNNLPWITEINLNSQSPGNVFLKNNHPNSVIIIDSRNSSAVESLRIDPCGTVAFRDVAGKIPINFTISSETQFIIPENFSVEFDQIEIMNPLNLLLDNNIKVSNIKISQAGRVIGGTLNTHDLYLDSSDYLNVGTFSADNINFSENAFARLTYNPDESGNIIIPFNSSSIPYIEMDLQESKKGEIEFVATDTQQIAVSSSIKDFKVIVLKLSKSKCKNWKTKISSKSTFDIGSIIDTSCVIENKQAVFYLVKKQNMKTWLKIVIIISSVVGFILLVTFSVCVYAKIKRRIELKYLNRIYDEQSESRNSEHGDDIDF
;
A
#
# COMPACT_ATOMS: atom_id res chain seq x y z
N MET A 1 4.87 79.01 -16.00
CA MET A 1 4.10 78.54 -14.83
C MET A 1 3.64 77.14 -15.16
N SER A 2 4.25 76.11 -14.57
CA SER A 2 3.70 74.76 -14.61
C SER A 2 2.42 74.77 -13.79
N VAL A 3 1.28 74.57 -14.46
CA VAL A 3 0.01 74.42 -13.77
C VAL A 3 -0.08 72.96 -13.35
N GLU A 4 0.00 72.67 -12.06
CA GLU A 4 -0.03 71.28 -11.55
C GLU A 4 -1.39 70.62 -11.81
N ASP A 5 -2.49 71.39 -11.69
CA ASP A 5 -3.87 70.92 -11.85
C ASP A 5 -4.67 71.80 -12.82
N ILE A 6 -5.35 71.21 -13.80
CA ILE A 6 -6.34 71.91 -14.65
C ILE A 6 -7.69 71.18 -14.55
N SER A 7 -8.76 71.92 -14.29
CA SER A 7 -10.14 71.44 -14.41
C SER A 7 -10.89 72.22 -15.48
N SER A 8 -11.59 71.52 -16.37
CA SER A 8 -12.37 72.11 -17.46
C SER A 8 -13.62 71.29 -17.74
N ASP A 9 -14.73 71.95 -17.99
CA ASP A 9 -15.89 71.31 -18.64
C ASP A 9 -15.51 70.91 -20.07
N LEU A 10 -16.08 69.82 -20.58
CA LEU A 10 -15.75 69.29 -21.91
C LEU A 10 -15.94 70.35 -23.02
N ILE A 11 -16.96 71.21 -22.89
CA ILE A 11 -17.31 72.30 -23.83
C ILE A 11 -16.21 73.36 -23.96
N SER A 12 -15.45 73.56 -22.87
CA SER A 12 -14.43 74.60 -22.78
C SER A 12 -13.08 74.15 -23.37
N LEU A 13 -12.94 72.87 -23.75
CA LEU A 13 -11.73 72.36 -24.39
C LEU A 13 -11.69 72.74 -25.87
N LYS A 14 -10.63 73.44 -26.28
CA LYS A 14 -10.39 73.75 -27.70
C LYS A 14 -10.14 72.46 -28.49
N SER A 15 -10.53 72.46 -29.77
CA SER A 15 -10.37 71.33 -30.71
C SER A 15 -8.96 70.73 -30.75
N ILE A 16 -7.94 71.56 -30.48
CA ILE A 16 -6.58 71.15 -30.15
C ILE A 16 -6.19 71.81 -28.82
N SER A 17 -5.95 71.00 -27.80
CA SER A 17 -5.49 71.45 -26.49
C SER A 17 -4.09 70.88 -26.21
N ASN A 18 -3.09 71.75 -26.08
CA ASN A 18 -1.75 71.38 -25.64
C ASN A 18 -1.68 71.53 -24.12
N LEU A 19 -1.55 70.41 -23.41
CA LEU A 19 -1.56 70.42 -21.95
C LEU A 19 -0.13 70.28 -21.41
N GLN A 20 0.20 71.16 -20.46
CA GLN A 20 1.46 71.17 -19.69
C GLN A 20 1.22 70.86 -18.20
N ALA A 21 0.11 70.20 -17.86
CA ALA A 21 -0.25 69.84 -16.49
C ALA A 21 -0.08 68.33 -16.25
N SER A 22 0.29 67.97 -15.02
CA SER A 22 0.42 66.57 -14.58
C SER A 22 -0.90 65.97 -14.09
N ASN A 23 -1.87 66.78 -13.66
CA ASN A 23 -3.22 66.33 -13.32
C ASN A 23 -4.27 67.09 -14.14
N PHE A 24 -5.25 66.38 -14.68
CA PHE A 24 -6.28 66.94 -15.52
C PHE A 24 -7.67 66.42 -15.13
N LYS A 25 -8.65 67.31 -14.97
CA LYS A 25 -10.03 66.93 -14.65
C LYS A 25 -11.01 67.46 -15.69
N ILE A 26 -11.67 66.56 -16.40
CA ILE A 26 -12.70 66.83 -17.40
C ILE A 26 -14.07 66.56 -16.78
N ILE A 27 -14.90 67.59 -16.69
CA ILE A 27 -16.30 67.44 -16.27
C ILE A 27 -17.15 67.23 -17.52
N TYR A 28 -17.82 66.09 -17.62
CA TYR A 28 -18.70 65.78 -18.74
C TYR A 28 -20.10 66.39 -18.53
N ASP A 29 -20.63 67.05 -19.55
CA ASP A 29 -22.03 67.53 -19.63
C ASP A 29 -22.68 66.91 -20.87
N SER A 30 -23.76 66.16 -20.68
CA SER A 30 -24.48 65.42 -21.72
C SER A 30 -25.19 66.31 -22.74
N ASN A 31 -25.44 67.58 -22.40
CA ASN A 31 -26.11 68.54 -23.29
C ASN A 31 -25.15 69.21 -24.29
N ALA A 32 -23.86 68.87 -24.23
CA ALA A 32 -22.82 69.42 -25.09
C ALA A 32 -22.73 68.70 -26.47
N ASN A 33 -22.88 69.46 -27.56
CA ASN A 33 -22.56 69.00 -28.91
C ASN A 33 -21.15 69.48 -29.30
N ILE A 34 -20.12 68.64 -29.11
CA ILE A 34 -18.74 68.99 -29.43
C ILE A 34 -18.19 68.03 -30.49
N ASN A 35 -17.81 68.58 -31.64
CA ASN A 35 -17.13 67.84 -32.69
C ASN A 35 -15.62 67.73 -32.40
N LYS A 36 -15.20 66.54 -31.96
CA LYS A 36 -13.82 66.03 -31.80
C LYS A 36 -12.79 66.98 -31.17
N THR A 37 -12.35 66.64 -29.95
CA THR A 37 -11.23 67.29 -29.25
C THR A 37 -9.97 66.41 -29.29
N THR A 38 -8.84 66.99 -29.72
CA THR A 38 -7.52 66.33 -29.66
C THR A 38 -6.68 66.98 -28.58
N VAL A 39 -6.17 66.18 -27.66
CA VAL A 39 -5.31 66.61 -26.56
C VAL A 39 -3.91 66.06 -26.79
N SER A 40 -2.92 66.95 -26.87
CA SER A 40 -1.51 66.59 -27.00
C SER A 40 -0.78 66.92 -25.70
N LEU A 41 -0.09 65.93 -25.13
CA LEU A 41 0.75 66.11 -23.94
C LEU A 41 2.17 66.49 -24.40
N GLN A 42 2.66 67.67 -24.02
CA GLN A 42 4.00 68.14 -24.42
C GLN A 42 5.09 67.86 -23.38
N LEU A 43 4.72 67.52 -22.14
CA LEU A 43 5.69 67.29 -21.08
C LEU A 43 6.42 65.96 -21.30
N ASP A 44 7.75 65.99 -21.18
CA ASP A 44 8.56 64.82 -20.79
C ASP A 44 8.33 64.54 -19.27
N SER A 45 7.07 64.59 -18.80
CA SER A 45 6.72 64.26 -17.42
C SER A 45 6.64 62.74 -17.28
N SER A 46 7.22 62.20 -16.21
CA SER A 46 7.18 60.77 -15.95
C SER A 46 5.75 60.23 -15.82
N GLN A 47 4.79 61.01 -15.31
CA GLN A 47 3.41 60.56 -15.08
C GLN A 47 2.37 61.69 -15.28
N VAL A 48 1.21 61.35 -15.84
CA VAL A 48 0.05 62.23 -16.03
C VAL A 48 -1.22 61.51 -15.54
N ASN A 49 -2.00 62.19 -14.69
CA ASN A 49 -3.29 61.71 -14.20
C ASN A 49 -4.43 62.48 -14.89
N ILE A 50 -5.46 61.78 -15.35
CA ILE A 50 -6.62 62.37 -16.03
C ILE A 50 -7.89 61.79 -15.42
N ASP A 51 -8.80 62.64 -14.95
CA ASP A 51 -10.11 62.26 -14.43
C ASP A 51 -11.20 62.76 -15.38
N ILE A 52 -12.08 61.87 -15.84
CA ILE A 52 -13.31 62.20 -16.58
C ILE A 52 -14.49 61.88 -15.68
N ILE A 53 -15.14 62.91 -15.15
CA ILE A 53 -16.24 62.77 -14.18
C ILE A 53 -17.61 63.00 -14.81
N ASN A 54 -18.66 62.45 -14.18
CA ASN A 54 -20.07 62.57 -14.56
C ASN A 54 -20.39 62.03 -15.96
N VAL A 55 -19.79 60.90 -16.36
CA VAL A 55 -20.11 60.29 -17.65
C VAL A 55 -21.49 59.65 -17.58
N THR A 56 -22.45 60.19 -18.33
CA THR A 56 -23.87 59.82 -18.22
C THR A 56 -24.38 58.90 -19.34
N GLY A 57 -23.52 58.37 -20.21
CA GLY A 57 -23.95 57.64 -21.40
C GLY A 57 -22.96 56.58 -21.87
N ASN A 58 -23.20 56.04 -23.07
CA ASN A 58 -22.34 55.02 -23.67
C ASN A 58 -20.91 55.54 -23.90
N VAL A 59 -19.93 54.70 -23.56
CA VAL A 59 -18.50 55.00 -23.73
C VAL A 59 -17.89 53.94 -24.63
N SER A 60 -17.10 54.35 -25.62
CA SER A 60 -16.17 53.47 -26.33
C SER A 60 -14.74 53.95 -26.12
N PHE A 61 -13.95 53.15 -25.42
CA PHE A 61 -12.54 53.39 -25.17
C PHE A 61 -11.67 52.47 -26.04
N GLY A 62 -10.69 53.06 -26.71
CA GLY A 62 -9.78 52.36 -27.60
C GLY A 62 -8.34 52.80 -27.48
N ALA A 63 -7.41 51.85 -27.31
CA ALA A 63 -5.99 52.12 -27.52
C ALA A 63 -5.61 51.92 -29.00
N GLN A 64 -4.95 52.91 -29.62
CA GLN A 64 -4.53 52.91 -31.03
C GLN A 64 -3.06 53.33 -31.17
N PHE A 65 -2.48 53.13 -32.37
CA PHE A 65 -1.04 53.35 -32.65
C PHE A 65 -0.50 54.71 -32.19
N GLN A 66 -1.34 55.75 -32.15
CA GLN A 66 -0.92 57.11 -31.78
C GLN A 66 -1.52 57.66 -30.47
N GLY A 67 -2.13 56.80 -29.65
CA GLY A 67 -2.64 57.20 -28.34
C GLY A 67 -3.98 56.56 -27.96
N LEU A 68 -4.78 57.27 -27.17
CA LEU A 68 -6.06 56.81 -26.64
C LEU A 68 -7.21 57.50 -27.38
N LYS A 69 -8.24 56.74 -27.74
CA LYS A 69 -9.46 57.23 -28.39
C LYS A 69 -10.64 56.94 -27.48
N ILE A 70 -11.37 57.99 -27.13
CA ILE A 70 -12.55 57.93 -26.26
C ILE A 70 -13.72 58.47 -27.08
N SER A 71 -14.77 57.68 -27.24
CA SER A 71 -16.04 58.12 -27.80
C SER A 71 -17.06 58.11 -26.68
N LEU A 72 -17.75 59.22 -26.47
CA LEU A 72 -18.80 59.40 -25.47
C LEU A 72 -20.15 59.50 -26.20
N GLU A 73 -21.24 59.59 -25.45
CA GLU A 73 -22.59 59.79 -26.01
C GLU A 73 -22.66 61.06 -26.90
N ASN A 74 -23.61 61.07 -27.85
CA ASN A 74 -23.79 62.14 -28.85
C ASN A 74 -22.60 62.34 -29.81
N ASP A 75 -21.92 61.25 -30.20
CA ASP A 75 -20.77 61.26 -31.13
C ASP A 75 -19.54 62.08 -30.68
N ASN A 76 -19.53 62.54 -29.43
CA ASN A 76 -18.43 63.28 -28.82
C ASN A 76 -17.17 62.41 -28.79
N LYS A 77 -16.04 62.94 -29.27
CA LYS A 77 -14.77 62.20 -29.42
C LYS A 77 -13.62 62.94 -28.76
N ILE A 78 -12.88 62.26 -27.90
CA ILE A 78 -11.63 62.73 -27.31
C ILE A 78 -10.50 61.84 -27.83
N GLN A 79 -9.45 62.45 -28.36
CA GLN A 79 -8.22 61.76 -28.75
C GLN A 79 -7.07 62.27 -27.89
N LEU A 80 -6.43 61.39 -27.13
CA LEU A 80 -5.27 61.69 -26.28
C LEU A 80 -4.01 61.15 -26.96
N ASN A 81 -3.06 62.00 -27.33
CA ASN A 81 -1.76 61.57 -27.87
C ASN A 81 -0.74 61.44 -26.72
N VAL A 82 -0.46 60.20 -26.28
CA VAL A 82 0.22 59.89 -25.00
C VAL A 82 1.63 59.29 -25.14
N PHE A 83 2.38 59.65 -26.18
CA PHE A 83 3.59 58.94 -26.61
C PHE A 83 4.80 58.93 -25.65
N LYS A 84 4.82 59.75 -24.59
CA LYS A 84 6.04 60.02 -23.80
C LYS A 84 5.89 59.95 -22.27
N CYS A 85 4.73 59.58 -21.75
CA CYS A 85 4.43 59.64 -20.32
C CYS A 85 3.69 58.38 -19.84
N HIS A 86 3.84 58.02 -18.55
CA HIS A 86 2.88 57.15 -17.89
C HIS A 86 1.53 57.88 -17.79
N VAL A 87 0.42 57.21 -18.11
CA VAL A 87 -0.92 57.79 -18.00
C VAL A 87 -1.75 56.97 -17.03
N ASP A 88 -2.33 57.65 -16.03
CA ASP A 88 -3.39 57.14 -15.17
C ASP A 88 -4.68 57.86 -15.53
N LEU A 89 -5.68 57.15 -16.04
CA LEU A 89 -6.93 57.72 -16.52
C LEU A 89 -8.13 57.13 -15.79
N ASN A 90 -8.91 57.95 -15.09
CA ASN A 90 -10.10 57.54 -14.35
C ASN A 90 -11.39 58.01 -15.07
N PHE A 91 -12.34 57.11 -15.24
CA PHE A 91 -13.71 57.41 -15.69
C PHE A 91 -14.70 57.18 -14.55
N TYR A 92 -15.57 58.15 -14.26
CA TYR A 92 -16.67 57.98 -13.30
C TYR A 92 -18.00 57.95 -14.05
N MET A 93 -18.55 56.74 -14.22
CA MET A 93 -19.80 56.49 -14.94
C MET A 93 -20.97 56.40 -13.97
N ILE A 94 -21.99 57.24 -14.18
CA ILE A 94 -23.08 57.49 -13.21
C ILE A 94 -24.49 57.20 -13.76
N THR A 95 -24.63 56.55 -14.92
CA THR A 95 -25.94 56.24 -15.53
C THR A 95 -26.19 54.74 -15.61
N PRO A 96 -27.38 54.26 -15.18
CA PRO A 96 -27.75 52.86 -15.24
C PRO A 96 -27.90 52.35 -16.68
N HIS A 97 -27.49 51.10 -16.89
CA HIS A 97 -27.52 50.35 -18.14
C HIS A 97 -26.72 50.95 -19.31
N SER A 98 -25.79 51.86 -19.01
CA SER A 98 -24.84 52.37 -19.99
C SER A 98 -23.92 51.25 -20.52
N THR A 99 -23.46 51.39 -21.76
CA THR A 99 -22.51 50.46 -22.39
C THR A 99 -21.10 51.03 -22.38
N LEU A 100 -20.17 50.32 -21.74
CA LEU A 100 -18.74 50.55 -21.81
C LEU A 100 -18.12 49.56 -22.81
N LYS A 101 -17.75 50.04 -24.00
CA LYS A 101 -17.02 49.26 -25.00
C LYS A 101 -15.53 49.51 -24.90
N ILE A 102 -14.75 48.49 -24.52
CA ILE A 102 -13.28 48.54 -24.49
C ILE A 102 -12.68 47.77 -25.66
N TRP A 103 -11.63 48.32 -26.27
CA TRP A 103 -10.87 47.66 -27.32
C TRP A 103 -9.41 48.10 -27.38
N GLN A 104 -8.54 47.25 -27.93
CA GLN A 104 -7.11 47.51 -28.04
C GLN A 104 -6.58 47.05 -29.40
N TYR A 105 -6.41 47.98 -30.33
CA TYR A 105 -6.12 47.63 -31.72
C TYR A 105 -4.65 47.29 -31.99
N PHE A 106 -3.72 47.64 -31.09
CA PHE A 106 -2.28 47.45 -31.31
C PHE A 106 -1.45 47.43 -30.02
N VAL A 107 -0.29 46.76 -30.03
CA VAL A 107 0.77 46.89 -29.00
C VAL A 107 1.44 48.25 -29.21
N SER A 108 0.91 49.28 -28.56
CA SER A 108 1.46 50.65 -28.61
C SER A 108 2.99 50.67 -28.48
N GLN A 109 3.69 51.48 -29.30
CA GLN A 109 5.08 51.88 -29.03
C GLN A 109 5.18 52.88 -27.85
N ALA A 110 4.20 52.91 -26.95
CA ALA A 110 4.33 53.64 -25.70
C ALA A 110 5.55 53.08 -24.97
N MET A 111 6.58 53.93 -24.78
CA MET A 111 7.79 53.52 -24.06
C MET A 111 7.50 53.20 -22.58
N LEU A 112 6.33 53.57 -22.05
CA LEU A 112 5.97 53.56 -20.62
C LEU A 112 4.56 52.95 -20.40
N LYS A 113 4.32 52.38 -19.21
CA LYS A 113 3.05 51.70 -18.82
C LYS A 113 1.91 52.71 -18.57
N SER A 114 0.71 52.47 -19.08
CA SER A 114 -0.52 53.25 -18.83
C SER A 114 -1.58 52.40 -18.12
N PHE A 115 -2.29 52.99 -17.17
CA PHE A 115 -3.33 52.35 -16.38
C PHE A 115 -4.65 53.10 -16.60
N ILE A 116 -5.71 52.38 -16.96
CA ILE A 116 -7.02 52.97 -17.28
C ILE A 116 -8.04 52.40 -16.29
N HIS A 117 -8.61 53.26 -15.47
CA HIS A 117 -9.54 52.94 -14.39
C HIS A 117 -10.97 53.38 -14.77
N PHE A 118 -11.93 52.45 -14.66
CA PHE A 118 -13.35 52.72 -14.83
C PHE A 118 -14.06 52.50 -13.50
N ASN A 119 -14.59 53.56 -12.91
CA ASN A 119 -15.39 53.55 -11.69
C ASN A 119 -16.87 53.57 -12.06
N LEU A 120 -17.53 52.43 -11.86
CA LEU A 120 -18.92 52.18 -12.23
C LEU A 120 -19.78 52.18 -10.96
N VAL A 121 -20.61 53.22 -10.80
CA VAL A 121 -21.51 53.32 -9.62
C VAL A 121 -22.94 52.85 -9.91
N GLU A 122 -23.29 52.72 -11.19
CA GLU A 122 -24.59 52.25 -11.67
C GLU A 122 -24.44 50.96 -12.49
N PRO A 123 -25.53 50.16 -12.68
CA PRO A 123 -25.48 48.94 -13.48
C PRO A 123 -24.91 49.20 -14.88
N THR A 124 -23.93 48.42 -15.34
CA THR A 124 -23.21 48.72 -16.60
C THR A 124 -23.00 47.47 -17.45
N ASN A 125 -23.26 47.57 -18.76
CA ASN A 125 -22.88 46.56 -19.74
C ASN A 125 -21.46 46.84 -20.25
N ILE A 126 -20.55 45.88 -20.16
CA ILE A 126 -19.16 46.02 -20.59
C ILE A 126 -18.91 45.08 -21.76
N ILE A 127 -18.45 45.62 -22.88
CA ILE A 127 -18.13 44.83 -24.09
C ILE A 127 -16.65 44.97 -24.39
N ALA A 128 -15.91 43.87 -24.27
CA ALA A 128 -14.52 43.78 -24.68
C ALA A 128 -14.42 43.23 -26.11
N SER A 129 -13.89 44.04 -27.01
CA SER A 129 -13.78 43.71 -28.44
C SER A 129 -12.37 43.99 -28.93
N ARG A 130 -11.87 43.21 -29.91
CA ARG A 130 -10.60 43.48 -30.61
C ARG A 130 -9.40 43.66 -29.67
N PHE A 131 -9.02 42.61 -28.95
CA PHE A 131 -7.75 42.52 -28.21
C PHE A 131 -6.76 41.64 -29.00
N PRO A 132 -5.46 41.98 -29.05
CA PRO A 132 -4.47 41.17 -29.75
C PRO A 132 -4.21 39.88 -28.98
N VAL A 133 -4.23 38.75 -29.70
CA VAL A 133 -3.90 37.43 -29.14
C VAL A 133 -2.40 37.42 -28.84
N HIS A 134 -2.02 37.28 -27.56
CA HIS A 134 -0.64 37.01 -27.16
C HIS A 134 -0.55 35.64 -26.49
N SER A 135 0.54 34.92 -26.78
CA SER A 135 0.91 33.76 -25.98
C SER A 135 1.32 34.23 -24.58
N ILE A 136 0.61 33.76 -23.57
CA ILE A 136 0.97 33.99 -22.18
C ILE A 136 2.21 33.14 -21.88
N LEU A 137 3.34 33.78 -21.57
CA LEU A 137 4.48 33.10 -20.95
C LEU A 137 4.11 32.69 -19.52
N ASN A 138 4.74 31.64 -18.99
CA ASN A 138 4.48 30.88 -17.74
C ASN A 138 4.25 31.66 -16.40
N HIS A 139 4.06 32.98 -16.42
CA HIS A 139 3.83 33.83 -15.26
C HIS A 139 2.68 34.85 -15.39
N GLY A 140 1.81 34.76 -16.42
CA GLY A 140 0.54 35.52 -16.44
C GLY A 140 0.64 37.04 -16.58
N ILE A 141 1.84 37.62 -16.71
CA ILE A 141 2.02 39.05 -16.95
C ILE A 141 2.29 39.23 -18.44
N SER A 142 1.25 39.65 -19.17
CA SER A 142 1.43 40.09 -20.56
C SER A 142 2.23 41.41 -20.58
N PRO A 143 3.21 41.58 -21.49
CA PRO A 143 4.04 42.78 -21.60
C PRO A 143 3.29 44.00 -22.17
N GLN A 144 1.96 44.03 -22.12
CA GLN A 144 1.18 45.15 -22.66
C GLN A 144 1.41 46.43 -21.87
N HIS A 145 1.66 47.52 -22.61
CA HIS A 145 1.87 48.86 -22.06
C HIS A 145 0.58 49.57 -21.63
N VAL A 146 -0.61 48.96 -21.79
CA VAL A 146 -1.89 49.52 -21.35
C VAL A 146 -2.63 48.45 -20.55
N GLN A 147 -3.04 48.76 -19.32
CA GLN A 147 -3.79 47.87 -18.43
C GLN A 147 -5.15 48.49 -18.09
N PHE A 148 -6.19 47.66 -18.10
CA PHE A 148 -7.56 48.08 -17.81
C PHE A 148 -7.99 47.62 -16.41
N TYR A 149 -8.56 48.53 -15.64
CA TYR A 149 -9.10 48.30 -14.29
C TYR A 149 -10.56 48.72 -14.27
N VAL A 150 -11.44 47.81 -13.89
CA VAL A 150 -12.86 48.08 -13.70
C VAL A 150 -13.16 47.96 -12.21
N HIS A 151 -13.46 49.08 -11.59
CA HIS A 151 -14.01 49.15 -10.25
C HIS A 151 -15.53 49.30 -10.33
N SER A 152 -16.30 48.38 -9.75
CA SER A 152 -17.76 48.46 -9.73
C SER A 152 -18.30 48.31 -8.31
N THR A 153 -19.25 49.16 -7.94
CA THR A 153 -20.07 49.00 -6.73
C THR A 153 -21.50 48.57 -7.02
N ASN A 154 -21.77 48.13 -8.26
CA ASN A 154 -23.11 47.80 -8.76
C ASN A 154 -23.04 46.61 -9.74
N ASP A 155 -24.18 46.21 -10.29
CA ASP A 155 -24.29 45.06 -11.19
C ASP A 155 -23.53 45.29 -12.51
N ILE A 156 -22.84 44.26 -12.99
CA ILE A 156 -22.13 44.33 -14.28
C ILE A 156 -22.46 43.13 -15.16
N ASN A 157 -22.57 43.37 -16.46
CA ASN A 157 -22.66 42.32 -17.46
C ASN A 157 -21.49 42.49 -18.44
N TYR A 158 -20.49 41.63 -18.32
CA TYR A 158 -19.28 41.66 -19.13
C TYR A 158 -19.37 40.63 -20.25
N MET A 159 -19.10 41.06 -21.49
CA MET A 159 -19.04 40.19 -22.65
C MET A 159 -17.67 40.32 -23.34
N SER A 160 -16.99 39.20 -23.52
CA SER A 160 -15.78 39.07 -24.33
C SER A 160 -16.11 38.56 -25.73
N GLU A 161 -15.77 39.33 -26.77
CA GLU A 161 -15.91 38.89 -28.16
C GLU A 161 -14.71 38.03 -28.65
N TYR A 162 -13.55 38.01 -27.95
CA TYR A 162 -12.30 37.35 -28.41
C TYR A 162 -11.46 36.74 -27.27
N MET A 163 -10.57 35.78 -27.60
CA MET A 163 -9.91 34.86 -26.65
C MET A 163 -8.82 35.44 -25.72
N SER A 164 -8.64 36.75 -25.57
CA SER A 164 -7.82 37.26 -24.45
C SER A 164 -8.18 38.70 -24.06
N ASN A 165 -8.57 38.92 -22.80
CA ASN A 165 -8.74 40.28 -22.26
C ASN A 165 -7.90 40.46 -21.00
N LEU A 166 -6.99 41.43 -21.03
CA LEU A 166 -6.22 41.85 -19.85
C LEU A 166 -7.01 42.90 -19.06
N VAL A 167 -8.03 42.45 -18.35
CA VAL A 167 -8.85 43.34 -17.51
C VAL A 167 -8.76 42.87 -16.07
N HIS A 168 -8.45 43.82 -15.20
CA HIS A 168 -8.52 43.70 -13.75
C HIS A 168 -9.92 44.13 -13.31
N PHE A 169 -10.60 43.29 -12.53
CA PHE A 169 -11.90 43.61 -11.95
C PHE A 169 -11.78 43.78 -10.43
N ASP A 170 -12.37 44.84 -9.90
CA ASP A 170 -12.57 45.10 -8.48
C ASP A 170 -14.06 45.34 -8.22
N LEU A 171 -14.75 44.34 -7.66
CA LEU A 171 -16.20 44.31 -7.50
C LEU A 171 -16.58 44.42 -6.03
N LYS A 172 -17.55 45.29 -5.69
CA LYS A 172 -18.03 45.44 -4.32
C LYS A 172 -19.55 45.50 -4.30
N ASN A 173 -20.20 44.59 -3.57
CA ASN A 173 -21.65 44.51 -3.49
C ASN A 173 -22.33 44.39 -4.88
N SER A 174 -21.73 43.59 -5.78
CA SER A 174 -22.15 43.50 -7.19
C SER A 174 -22.69 42.11 -7.55
N ASN A 175 -23.71 42.05 -8.40
CA ASN A 175 -23.98 40.86 -9.19
C ASN A 175 -23.31 41.00 -10.57
N ALA A 176 -22.32 40.16 -10.84
CA ALA A 176 -21.51 40.22 -12.04
C ALA A 176 -21.74 38.99 -12.92
N ASN A 177 -22.10 39.19 -14.18
CA ASN A 177 -22.19 38.14 -15.18
C ASN A 177 -21.07 38.29 -16.20
N PHE A 178 -20.20 37.29 -16.32
CA PHE A 178 -19.10 37.23 -17.28
C PHE A 178 -19.44 36.23 -18.37
N ILE A 179 -19.69 36.73 -19.58
CA ILE A 179 -19.86 35.93 -20.80
C ILE A 179 -18.52 35.94 -21.53
N LEU A 180 -17.81 34.82 -21.46
CA LEU A 180 -16.48 34.67 -22.01
C LEU A 180 -16.52 33.85 -23.31
N ALA A 181 -15.73 34.26 -24.30
CA ALA A 181 -15.43 33.42 -25.46
C ALA A 181 -14.50 32.26 -25.04
N ASN A 182 -14.42 31.22 -25.85
CA ASN A 182 -13.53 30.07 -25.61
C ASN A 182 -12.07 30.50 -25.32
N LEU A 183 -11.37 29.82 -24.40
CA LEU A 183 -9.99 30.12 -23.97
C LEU A 183 -9.75 31.56 -23.45
N SER A 184 -10.82 32.32 -23.15
CA SER A 184 -10.66 33.65 -22.53
C SER A 184 -10.11 33.52 -21.12
N TYR A 185 -9.44 34.58 -20.67
CA TYR A 185 -8.95 34.67 -19.30
C TYR A 185 -9.13 36.07 -18.72
N LEU A 186 -9.16 36.14 -17.39
CA LEU A 186 -9.07 37.37 -16.61
C LEU A 186 -7.71 37.43 -15.90
N GLN A 187 -7.10 38.60 -15.90
CA GLN A 187 -5.79 38.79 -15.26
C GLN A 187 -5.92 38.86 -13.74
N TYR A 188 -6.93 39.56 -13.23
CA TYR A 188 -7.16 39.71 -11.80
C TYR A 188 -8.63 39.93 -11.48
N LEU A 189 -9.12 39.31 -10.41
CA LEU A 189 -10.47 39.51 -9.90
C LEU A 189 -10.44 39.70 -8.38
N ASN A 190 -10.69 40.91 -7.92
CA ASN A 190 -10.97 41.21 -6.52
C ASN A 190 -12.47 41.38 -6.33
N ALA A 191 -13.09 40.70 -5.36
CA ALA A 191 -14.49 40.87 -5.09
C ALA A 191 -14.84 40.81 -3.60
N SER A 192 -15.79 41.65 -3.19
CA SER A 192 -16.30 41.71 -1.83
C SER A 192 -17.82 41.79 -1.81
N ASN A 193 -18.48 40.85 -1.09
CA ASN A 193 -19.93 40.73 -1.01
C ASN A 193 -20.62 40.64 -2.39
N SER A 194 -20.03 39.89 -3.32
CA SER A 194 -20.49 39.86 -4.72
C SER A 194 -20.92 38.45 -5.14
N ASN A 195 -21.90 38.38 -6.06
CA ASN A 195 -22.27 37.14 -6.75
C ASN A 195 -21.76 37.20 -8.18
N ILE A 196 -20.96 36.22 -8.58
CA ILE A 196 -20.27 36.23 -9.87
C ILE A 196 -20.63 34.96 -10.64
N THR A 197 -21.14 35.12 -11.85
CA THR A 197 -21.47 34.00 -12.74
C THR A 197 -20.56 34.04 -13.96
N PHE A 198 -19.91 32.92 -14.27
CA PHE A 198 -19.16 32.72 -15.49
C PHE A 198 -19.92 31.81 -16.47
N ASN A 199 -20.24 32.39 -17.62
CA ASN A 199 -20.88 31.73 -18.74
C ASN A 199 -19.89 31.68 -19.91
N ASN A 200 -19.80 30.53 -20.57
CA ASN A 200 -19.04 30.38 -21.82
C ASN A 200 -20.01 30.20 -22.98
N VAL A 201 -19.72 30.83 -24.11
CA VAL A 201 -20.48 30.68 -25.37
C VAL A 201 -20.23 29.29 -25.98
N ASP A 202 -19.05 28.70 -25.73
CA ASP A 202 -18.65 27.36 -26.18
C ASP A 202 -18.36 26.45 -24.96
N LYS A 203 -18.60 25.14 -25.05
CA LYS A 203 -18.34 24.19 -23.94
C LYS A 203 -16.82 23.95 -23.72
N MET A 204 -16.08 24.94 -23.19
CA MET A 204 -14.63 24.88 -22.99
C MET A 204 -14.16 25.62 -21.72
N ASN A 205 -12.89 25.42 -21.38
CA ASN A 205 -12.24 25.96 -20.18
C ASN A 205 -11.95 27.47 -20.31
N PHE A 206 -12.02 28.20 -19.19
CA PHE A 206 -11.56 29.59 -19.06
C PHE A 206 -10.62 29.73 -17.86
N MET A 207 -9.74 30.73 -17.86
CA MET A 207 -8.66 30.86 -16.86
C MET A 207 -8.72 32.18 -16.08
N ILE A 208 -8.46 32.14 -14.77
CA ILE A 208 -8.22 33.32 -13.95
C ILE A 208 -6.84 33.19 -13.31
N PHE A 209 -5.98 34.20 -13.52
CA PHE A 209 -4.61 34.17 -13.02
C PHE A 209 -4.53 34.40 -11.52
N SER A 210 -5.24 35.40 -11.00
CA SER A 210 -5.25 35.67 -9.57
C SER A 210 -6.59 36.24 -9.11
N THR A 211 -7.08 35.73 -7.97
CA THR A 211 -8.37 36.11 -7.42
C THR A 211 -8.26 36.40 -5.93
N LYS A 212 -8.87 37.50 -5.49
CA LYS A 212 -9.10 37.79 -4.08
C LYS A 212 -10.61 37.92 -3.81
N LEU A 213 -11.20 36.99 -3.04
CA LEU A 213 -12.64 37.00 -2.76
C LEU A 213 -12.93 37.12 -1.28
N SER A 214 -13.88 37.97 -0.93
CA SER A 214 -14.41 38.08 0.43
C SER A 214 -15.93 38.05 0.43
N ASN A 215 -16.53 37.17 1.25
CA ASN A 215 -17.98 37.02 1.38
C ASN A 215 -18.70 36.92 0.01
N SER A 216 -18.09 36.25 -0.97
CA SER A 216 -18.56 36.26 -2.37
C SER A 216 -18.86 34.86 -2.87
N ASN A 217 -19.71 34.74 -3.88
CA ASN A 217 -20.03 33.48 -4.55
C ASN A 217 -19.55 33.51 -6.00
N ILE A 218 -18.92 32.43 -6.47
CA ILE A 218 -18.63 32.19 -7.89
C ILE A 218 -19.44 30.99 -8.38
N TYR A 219 -20.09 31.15 -9.53
CA TYR A 219 -20.86 30.12 -10.21
C TYR A 219 -20.28 29.86 -11.59
N THR A 220 -20.05 28.59 -11.93
CA THR A 220 -19.77 28.15 -13.30
C THR A 220 -20.83 27.15 -13.75
N GLY A 221 -21.21 27.19 -15.04
CA GLY A 221 -22.13 26.20 -15.61
C GLY A 221 -21.54 24.78 -15.63
N GLU A 222 -22.40 23.75 -15.66
CA GLU A 222 -22.02 22.33 -15.55
C GLU A 222 -20.97 21.83 -16.55
N ASN A 223 -20.85 22.47 -17.71
CA ASN A 223 -19.86 22.12 -18.75
C ASN A 223 -18.65 23.04 -18.78
N ASN A 224 -18.59 24.04 -17.89
CA ASN A 224 -17.56 25.07 -17.90
C ASN A 224 -16.57 24.80 -16.76
N VAL A 225 -15.29 24.67 -17.11
CA VAL A 225 -14.20 24.51 -16.14
C VAL A 225 -13.47 25.83 -15.98
N LEU A 226 -13.41 26.31 -14.74
CA LEU A 226 -12.61 27.48 -14.38
C LEU A 226 -11.23 27.06 -13.87
N VAL A 227 -10.19 27.43 -14.61
CA VAL A 227 -8.79 27.24 -14.21
C VAL A 227 -8.35 28.38 -13.30
N MET A 228 -7.92 28.08 -12.09
CA MET A 228 -7.44 29.06 -11.11
C MET A 228 -5.98 28.79 -10.74
N ILE A 229 -5.16 29.85 -10.78
CA ILE A 229 -3.73 29.77 -10.46
C ILE A 229 -3.50 30.22 -9.02
N ASP A 230 -3.72 31.50 -8.68
CA ASP A 230 -3.51 32.02 -7.31
C ASP A 230 -4.83 32.51 -6.67
N LEU A 231 -5.21 31.96 -5.52
CA LEU A 231 -6.45 32.33 -4.81
C LEU A 231 -6.16 32.78 -3.38
N ASP A 232 -6.71 33.95 -3.03
CA ASP A 232 -6.89 34.41 -1.65
C ASP A 232 -8.38 34.56 -1.38
N PHE A 233 -8.94 33.78 -0.46
CA PHE A 233 -10.37 33.80 -0.23
C PHE A 233 -10.75 33.78 1.25
N TYR A 234 -11.78 34.57 1.56
CA TYR A 234 -12.37 34.79 2.89
C TYR A 234 -13.87 34.56 2.82
N LYS A 235 -14.40 33.53 3.47
CA LYS A 235 -15.84 33.25 3.57
C LYS A 235 -16.58 33.23 2.22
N SER A 236 -16.06 32.50 1.24
CA SER A 236 -16.56 32.52 -0.14
C SER A 236 -16.93 31.11 -0.62
N ASN A 237 -17.93 31.02 -1.51
CA ASN A 237 -18.42 29.75 -2.06
C ASN A 237 -18.22 29.67 -3.57
N TYR A 238 -17.88 28.47 -4.06
CA TYR A 238 -17.55 28.19 -5.44
C TYR A 238 -18.40 27.02 -5.93
N TYR A 239 -19.37 27.29 -6.79
CA TYR A 239 -20.31 26.32 -7.35
C TYR A 239 -20.00 26.08 -8.84
N GLY A 240 -20.00 24.82 -9.30
CA GLY A 240 -19.56 24.45 -10.66
C GLY A 240 -18.30 23.58 -10.68
N ASN A 241 -17.50 23.64 -11.75
CA ASN A 241 -16.27 22.85 -11.92
C ASN A 241 -15.01 23.72 -11.94
N TYR A 242 -14.01 23.32 -11.16
CA TYR A 242 -12.79 24.10 -10.95
C TYR A 242 -11.53 23.25 -11.14
N TYR A 243 -10.59 23.79 -11.90
CA TYR A 243 -9.27 23.19 -12.11
C TYR A 243 -8.20 24.03 -11.42
N MET A 244 -7.48 23.43 -10.48
CA MET A 244 -6.56 24.10 -9.58
C MET A 244 -5.11 23.78 -9.94
N MET A 245 -4.30 24.82 -10.21
CA MET A 245 -2.93 24.64 -10.75
C MET A 245 -1.79 25.01 -9.79
N ARG A 246 -2.01 25.84 -8.76
CA ARG A 246 -0.95 26.29 -7.84
C ARG A 246 -1.44 26.41 -6.40
N ASN A 247 -0.51 26.73 -5.50
CA ASN A 247 -0.75 26.89 -4.07
C ASN A 247 -1.77 28.00 -3.79
N PHE A 248 -2.66 27.76 -2.83
CA PHE A 248 -3.68 28.71 -2.42
C PHE A 248 -3.44 29.24 -1.03
N ARG A 249 -3.94 30.45 -0.77
CA ARG A 249 -3.96 31.04 0.57
C ARG A 249 -5.40 31.17 1.02
N PHE A 250 -5.73 30.57 2.15
CA PHE A 250 -7.02 30.71 2.78
C PHE A 250 -6.91 31.64 3.99
N THR A 251 -7.72 32.69 4.00
CA THR A 251 -7.80 33.62 5.13
C THR A 251 -9.29 33.75 5.47
N GLY A 252 -9.88 32.94 6.36
CA GLY A 252 -11.35 33.01 6.52
C GLY A 252 -12.01 32.09 7.56
N GLY A 253 -13.33 32.20 7.69
CA GLY A 253 -14.16 31.41 8.61
C GLY A 253 -14.63 30.08 8.02
N PHE A 254 -15.49 30.11 7.00
CA PHE A 254 -16.01 28.95 6.27
C PHE A 254 -16.03 29.24 4.78
N SER A 255 -15.45 28.37 3.95
CA SER A 255 -15.51 28.45 2.49
C SER A 255 -15.81 27.10 1.86
N TYR A 256 -16.31 27.10 0.63
CA TYR A 256 -16.84 25.90 -0.04
C TYR A 256 -16.43 25.84 -1.52
N PHE A 257 -16.02 24.68 -2.02
CA PHE A 257 -15.86 24.38 -3.45
C PHE A 257 -16.68 23.17 -3.87
N GLN A 258 -17.19 23.20 -5.09
CA GLN A 258 -17.80 22.08 -5.79
C GLN A 258 -16.87 21.60 -6.91
N ASN A 259 -16.80 20.30 -7.16
CA ASN A 259 -16.11 19.63 -8.28
C ASN A 259 -14.70 20.19 -8.58
N VAL A 260 -13.70 19.67 -7.88
CA VAL A 260 -12.32 20.12 -7.99
C VAL A 260 -11.46 19.09 -8.73
N THR A 261 -10.62 19.57 -9.65
CA THR A 261 -9.57 18.78 -10.30
C THR A 261 -8.20 19.40 -10.00
N ILE A 262 -7.26 18.56 -9.57
CA ILE A 262 -5.87 18.95 -9.27
C ILE A 262 -4.93 18.05 -10.09
N SER A 263 -4.01 18.64 -10.83
CA SER A 263 -3.07 17.91 -11.69
C SER A 263 -1.65 17.83 -11.15
N GLU A 264 -1.31 18.66 -10.18
CA GLU A 264 0.03 18.78 -9.60
C GLU A 264 -0.07 18.92 -8.08
N PHE A 265 1.02 18.60 -7.36
CA PHE A 265 1.05 18.80 -5.91
C PHE A 265 0.89 20.28 -5.57
N ILE A 266 -0.20 20.60 -4.90
CA ILE A 266 -0.51 21.95 -4.44
C ILE A 266 -0.74 21.95 -2.92
N SER A 267 -0.53 23.10 -2.31
CA SER A 267 -0.76 23.30 -0.88
C SER A 267 -1.79 24.41 -0.63
N ILE A 268 -2.72 24.16 0.29
CA ILE A 268 -3.53 25.23 0.88
C ILE A 268 -2.88 25.73 2.15
N THR A 269 -2.54 27.01 2.14
CA THR A 269 -1.99 27.71 3.29
C THR A 269 -3.09 28.42 4.05
N PHE A 270 -3.41 27.94 5.25
CA PHE A 270 -4.28 28.68 6.19
C PHE A 270 -3.48 29.83 6.80
N ALA A 271 -3.87 31.08 6.55
CA ALA A 271 -3.10 32.28 6.89
C ALA A 271 -4.00 33.48 7.30
N GLY A 272 -4.90 33.28 8.26
CA GLY A 272 -5.77 34.32 8.85
C GLY A 272 -5.78 34.30 10.38
N HIS A 273 -6.62 35.14 11.02
CA HIS A 273 -6.75 35.24 12.49
C HIS A 273 -8.20 34.95 12.95
N SER A 274 -8.95 34.16 12.17
CA SER A 274 -10.32 33.79 12.50
C SER A 274 -10.36 32.91 13.74
N SER A 275 -11.45 32.95 14.51
CA SER A 275 -11.68 32.08 15.66
C SER A 275 -11.84 30.60 15.27
N ALA A 276 -12.29 30.33 14.05
CA ALA A 276 -12.37 29.00 13.44
C ALA A 276 -12.11 29.10 11.93
N MET A 277 -11.46 28.09 11.38
CA MET A 277 -11.18 27.95 9.95
C MET A 277 -11.78 26.65 9.41
N SER A 278 -12.53 26.74 8.31
CA SER A 278 -13.18 25.61 7.66
C SER A 278 -13.21 25.75 6.14
N LEU A 279 -12.91 24.65 5.45
CA LEU A 279 -12.88 24.55 4.00
C LEU A 279 -13.52 23.23 3.53
N GLN A 280 -14.71 23.33 2.93
CA GLN A 280 -15.36 22.17 2.33
C GLN A 280 -15.06 22.10 0.83
N ILE A 281 -14.77 20.90 0.33
CA ILE A 281 -14.62 20.61 -1.11
C ILE A 281 -15.48 19.40 -1.43
N ASP A 282 -16.59 19.61 -2.14
CA ASP A 282 -17.50 18.57 -2.59
C ASP A 282 -17.02 18.01 -3.94
N ASN A 283 -16.60 16.74 -3.96
CA ASN A 283 -16.09 15.98 -5.11
C ASN A 283 -14.69 16.39 -5.62
N PHE A 284 -13.74 15.45 -5.54
CA PHE A 284 -12.53 15.46 -6.37
C PHE A 284 -12.75 14.60 -7.61
N HIS A 285 -12.33 15.11 -8.77
CA HIS A 285 -12.30 14.32 -10.00
C HIS A 285 -11.01 13.49 -10.08
N ASP A 286 -11.10 12.29 -10.66
CA ASP A 286 -9.99 11.41 -11.01
C ASP A 286 -9.01 11.07 -9.86
N GLY A 287 -9.49 11.08 -8.62
CA GLY A 287 -8.66 10.82 -7.43
C GLY A 287 -7.61 11.91 -7.20
N SER A 288 -7.89 13.14 -7.60
CA SER A 288 -6.96 14.27 -7.54
C SER A 288 -6.69 14.81 -6.12
N GLU A 289 -7.45 14.38 -5.12
CA GLU A 289 -7.23 14.69 -3.70
C GLU A 289 -5.84 14.30 -3.21
N LYS A 290 -5.22 13.26 -3.77
CA LYS A 290 -3.87 12.81 -3.41
C LYS A 290 -2.77 13.83 -3.72
N TYR A 291 -3.06 14.82 -4.56
CA TYR A 291 -2.14 15.90 -4.91
C TYR A 291 -2.30 17.13 -4.01
N PHE A 292 -3.05 17.01 -2.91
CA PHE A 292 -3.40 18.14 -2.06
C PHE A 292 -2.81 18.04 -0.65
N ASN A 293 -2.07 19.07 -0.26
CA ASN A 293 -1.49 19.18 1.08
C ASN A 293 -2.07 20.38 1.84
N PHE A 294 -2.17 20.26 3.17
CA PHE A 294 -2.61 21.34 4.04
C PHE A 294 -1.47 21.90 4.85
N ASN A 295 -1.18 23.19 4.65
CA ASN A 295 -0.16 23.89 5.42
C ASN A 295 -0.84 24.88 6.36
N ILE A 296 -0.82 24.56 7.66
CA ILE A 296 -1.36 25.43 8.69
C ILE A 296 -0.25 26.38 9.17
N LYS A 297 -0.37 27.65 8.79
CA LYS A 297 0.56 28.74 9.17
C LYS A 297 -0.12 29.83 10.01
N SER A 298 -1.44 29.78 10.16
CA SER A 298 -2.22 30.81 10.85
C SER A 298 -2.11 30.72 12.37
N SER A 299 -2.43 31.85 13.03
CA SER A 299 -2.52 31.97 14.49
C SER A 299 -3.82 31.41 15.08
N THR A 300 -4.63 30.74 14.25
CA THR A 300 -5.94 30.22 14.67
C THR A 300 -5.77 29.00 15.56
N LYS A 301 -6.64 28.86 16.55
CA LYS A 301 -6.61 27.77 17.53
C LYS A 301 -7.42 26.54 17.10
N TYR A 302 -8.39 26.71 16.20
CA TYR A 302 -9.38 25.69 15.82
C TYR A 302 -9.54 25.55 14.30
N TYR A 303 -9.35 24.34 13.79
CA TYR A 303 -9.54 23.99 12.38
C TYR A 303 -10.56 22.85 12.30
N ARG A 304 -11.51 22.95 11.36
CA ARG A 304 -12.56 21.94 11.17
C ARG A 304 -12.88 21.78 9.70
N ASN A 305 -13.24 20.57 9.27
CA ASN A 305 -13.68 20.27 7.90
C ASN A 305 -12.65 20.81 6.92
N ILE A 306 -11.43 20.25 6.98
CA ILE A 306 -10.30 20.68 6.14
C ILE A 306 -10.47 20.15 4.71
N ILE A 307 -11.11 18.98 4.56
CA ILE A 307 -11.73 18.46 3.32
C ILE A 307 -12.88 17.56 3.74
N CYS A 308 -14.09 17.78 3.24
CA CYS A 308 -15.08 16.72 3.16
C CYS A 308 -15.53 16.51 1.73
N SER A 309 -14.87 15.59 1.02
CA SER A 309 -15.38 15.09 -0.25
C SER A 309 -16.54 14.14 0.04
N LYS A 310 -17.71 14.69 0.36
CA LYS A 310 -18.94 13.94 0.13
C LYS A 310 -19.08 13.87 -1.37
N GLN A 311 -18.91 12.69 -1.96
CA GLN A 311 -19.26 12.52 -3.37
C GLN A 311 -20.79 12.61 -3.51
N LYS A 312 -21.35 13.83 -3.38
CA LYS A 312 -22.79 14.10 -3.58
C LYS A 312 -23.19 13.94 -5.05
N ASN A 313 -22.23 13.83 -5.97
CA ASN A 313 -22.50 13.79 -7.40
C ASN A 313 -23.03 12.47 -7.95
N PHE A 314 -23.17 11.41 -7.16
CA PHE A 314 -23.94 10.26 -7.64
C PHE A 314 -25.43 10.60 -7.85
N MET A 315 -25.94 11.65 -7.20
CA MET A 315 -27.39 11.87 -7.03
C MET A 315 -27.91 13.17 -7.65
N GLN A 316 -27.13 13.85 -8.49
CA GLN A 316 -27.67 14.96 -9.30
C GLN A 316 -28.42 14.48 -10.53
N LYS A 317 -28.26 13.21 -10.92
CA LYS A 317 -29.05 12.63 -12.00
C LYS A 317 -30.30 12.03 -11.39
N GLU A 318 -31.46 12.51 -11.84
CA GLU A 318 -32.75 11.86 -11.57
C GLU A 318 -32.76 10.41 -12.07
N THR A 319 -31.78 9.98 -12.89
CA THR A 319 -31.72 8.64 -13.49
C THR A 319 -30.37 7.92 -13.38
N MET A 320 -30.41 6.59 -13.20
CA MET A 320 -29.28 5.66 -13.26
C MET A 320 -29.36 4.72 -14.47
N LYS A 321 -28.21 4.34 -15.02
CA LYS A 321 -28.08 3.51 -16.23
C LYS A 321 -27.42 2.17 -15.91
N PHE A 322 -28.10 1.07 -16.22
CA PHE A 322 -27.55 -0.28 -16.17
C PHE A 322 -27.38 -0.83 -17.59
N ILE A 323 -26.24 -1.47 -17.87
CA ILE A 323 -25.94 -2.07 -19.18
C ILE A 323 -25.90 -3.58 -19.00
N ASP A 324 -26.89 -4.26 -19.56
CA ASP A 324 -26.91 -5.71 -19.69
C ASP A 324 -26.34 -6.13 -21.06
N SER A 325 -26.08 -7.42 -21.26
CA SER A 325 -25.50 -7.97 -22.50
C SER A 325 -26.21 -7.50 -23.77
N ASP A 326 -27.53 -7.29 -23.68
CA ASP A 326 -28.39 -7.02 -24.84
C ASP A 326 -29.23 -5.73 -24.70
N THR A 327 -29.21 -5.05 -23.54
CA THR A 327 -30.07 -3.87 -23.31
C THR A 327 -29.43 -2.83 -22.40
N ILE A 328 -29.85 -1.57 -22.57
CA ILE A 328 -29.56 -0.48 -21.65
C ILE A 328 -30.85 -0.14 -20.91
N LYS A 329 -30.82 -0.21 -19.58
CA LYS A 329 -31.96 0.13 -18.72
C LYS A 329 -31.69 1.46 -18.01
N PHE A 330 -32.70 2.31 -17.98
CA PHE A 330 -32.67 3.59 -17.27
C PHE A 330 -33.68 3.53 -16.13
N TYR A 331 -33.28 3.96 -14.94
CA TYR A 331 -34.12 3.98 -13.75
C TYR A 331 -34.12 5.38 -13.16
N ASP A 332 -35.28 5.92 -12.84
CA ASP A 332 -35.43 7.10 -12.01
C ASP A 332 -35.07 6.77 -10.56
N ILE A 333 -34.39 7.67 -9.85
CA ILE A 333 -34.07 7.53 -8.43
C ILE A 333 -35.23 8.11 -7.60
N LEU A 334 -35.92 7.25 -6.85
CA LEU A 334 -37.05 7.67 -6.01
C LEU A 334 -36.60 8.08 -4.60
N TYR A 335 -35.61 7.39 -4.04
CA TYR A 335 -35.14 7.61 -2.67
C TYR A 335 -33.73 7.07 -2.47
N HIS A 336 -32.97 7.69 -1.57
CA HIS A 336 -31.67 7.18 -1.12
C HIS A 336 -31.43 7.55 0.35
N GLU A 337 -30.89 6.64 1.15
CA GLU A 337 -30.48 6.89 2.53
C GLU A 337 -28.96 6.93 2.61
N SER A 338 -28.40 8.09 2.97
CA SER A 338 -26.95 8.24 3.17
C SER A 338 -26.58 8.98 4.47
N GLU A 339 -27.49 9.09 5.44
CA GLU A 339 -27.23 9.93 6.62
C GLU A 339 -27.11 9.20 7.96
N ASN A 340 -27.38 7.89 8.06
CA ASN A 340 -27.06 7.15 9.29
C ASN A 340 -26.66 5.70 8.99
N GLU A 341 -25.52 5.28 9.56
CA GLU A 341 -25.09 3.88 9.76
C GLU A 341 -24.74 3.02 8.53
N GLY A 342 -23.67 3.35 7.82
CA GLY A 342 -22.79 2.38 7.14
C GLY A 342 -23.37 1.45 6.06
N ASN A 343 -24.66 1.56 5.74
CA ASN A 343 -25.35 0.81 4.69
C ASN A 343 -25.94 1.80 3.69
N TYR A 344 -25.65 1.62 2.41
CA TYR A 344 -26.13 2.51 1.35
C TYR A 344 -27.27 1.82 0.60
N CYS A 345 -28.50 2.29 0.79
CA CYS A 345 -29.68 1.76 0.11
C CYS A 345 -30.26 2.79 -0.87
N ILE A 346 -30.66 2.34 -2.06
CA ILE A 346 -31.22 3.15 -3.13
C ILE A 346 -32.50 2.52 -3.69
N ASP A 347 -33.51 3.37 -3.90
CA ASP A 347 -34.80 3.00 -4.46
C ASP A 347 -34.95 3.55 -5.87
N LEU A 348 -35.26 2.68 -6.83
CA LEU A 348 -35.20 2.94 -8.25
C LEU A 348 -36.52 2.56 -8.93
N ASN A 349 -36.93 3.35 -9.92
CA ASN A 349 -38.13 3.11 -10.69
C ASN A 349 -37.86 3.22 -12.18
N ARG A 350 -38.16 2.18 -12.95
CA ARG A 350 -38.04 2.22 -14.39
C ARG A 350 -39.39 2.42 -15.04
N THR A 351 -39.45 3.43 -15.90
CA THR A 351 -40.54 3.61 -16.85
C THR A 351 -40.00 3.52 -18.28
N ASP A 352 -40.62 2.71 -19.14
CA ASP A 352 -40.37 2.75 -20.58
C ASP A 352 -41.64 3.27 -21.28
N ASP A 353 -41.49 4.22 -22.19
CA ASP A 353 -42.59 4.84 -22.94
C ASP A 353 -43.73 5.36 -22.04
N GLY A 354 -43.38 5.92 -20.87
CA GLY A 354 -44.33 6.46 -19.90
C GLY A 354 -45.11 5.40 -19.10
N ASN A 355 -44.82 4.11 -19.30
CA ASN A 355 -45.42 3.02 -18.54
C ASN A 355 -44.43 2.46 -17.53
N TYR A 356 -44.89 2.29 -16.29
CA TYR A 356 -44.15 1.60 -15.24
C TYR A 356 -43.73 0.20 -15.71
N LYS A 357 -42.46 -0.14 -15.50
CA LYS A 357 -41.90 -1.46 -15.83
C LYS A 357 -41.52 -2.23 -14.59
N GLU A 358 -40.68 -1.64 -13.75
CA GLU A 358 -40.11 -2.32 -12.59
C GLU A 358 -39.62 -1.32 -11.55
N HIS A 359 -39.62 -1.77 -10.30
CA HIS A 359 -39.14 -1.04 -9.14
C HIS A 359 -38.02 -1.85 -8.51
N LEU A 360 -36.87 -1.23 -8.31
CA LEU A 360 -35.66 -1.90 -7.90
C LEU A 360 -35.10 -1.22 -6.65
N LYS A 361 -35.13 -1.95 -5.55
CA LYS A 361 -34.55 -1.54 -4.28
C LYS A 361 -33.22 -2.25 -4.13
N LEU A 362 -32.12 -1.51 -4.15
CA LEU A 362 -30.78 -2.07 -4.02
C LEU A 362 -30.10 -1.56 -2.75
N CYS A 363 -29.33 -2.41 -2.07
CA CYS A 363 -28.57 -1.96 -0.92
C CYS A 363 -27.19 -2.60 -0.84
N PHE A 364 -26.23 -1.82 -0.34
CA PHE A 364 -24.84 -2.20 -0.12
C PHE A 364 -24.55 -2.32 1.38
N VAL A 365 -23.80 -3.36 1.77
CA VAL A 365 -23.49 -3.69 3.16
C VAL A 365 -21.98 -3.89 3.31
N ASP A 366 -21.31 -3.07 4.10
CA ASP A 366 -19.84 -3.08 4.16
C ASP A 366 -19.26 -4.05 5.22
N SER A 367 -20.04 -4.43 6.25
CA SER A 367 -19.76 -5.60 7.09
C SER A 367 -20.92 -5.89 8.07
N PHE A 368 -21.51 -7.09 7.96
CA PHE A 368 -22.41 -7.70 8.96
C PHE A 368 -23.70 -6.96 9.40
N TYR A 369 -24.25 -6.03 8.61
CA TYR A 369 -25.56 -5.42 8.92
C TYR A 369 -26.67 -5.79 7.92
N PHE A 370 -27.88 -5.89 8.44
CA PHE A 370 -29.10 -6.25 7.70
C PHE A 370 -29.40 -5.22 6.60
N CYS A 371 -29.66 -5.67 5.36
CA CYS A 371 -30.42 -4.84 4.42
C CYS A 371 -31.86 -4.72 4.92
N PRO A 372 -32.49 -3.53 4.84
CA PRO A 372 -33.91 -3.39 5.13
C PRO A 372 -34.75 -4.35 4.28
N ASP A 373 -35.88 -4.82 4.83
CA ASP A 373 -36.76 -5.74 4.12
C ASP A 373 -37.16 -5.17 2.73
N ASN A 374 -37.09 -6.03 1.72
CA ASN A 374 -37.36 -5.75 0.29
C ASN A 374 -36.23 -5.04 -0.50
N TYR A 375 -35.04 -4.85 0.07
CA TYR A 375 -33.85 -4.45 -0.69
C TYR A 375 -33.03 -5.67 -1.13
N ILE A 376 -32.55 -5.64 -2.37
CA ILE A 376 -31.68 -6.64 -2.98
C ILE A 376 -30.23 -6.23 -2.72
N ILE A 377 -29.42 -7.16 -2.21
CA ILE A 377 -27.96 -6.96 -2.09
C ILE A 377 -27.37 -7.06 -3.50
N ASP A 378 -26.67 -6.02 -3.94
CA ASP A 378 -25.93 -6.02 -5.22
C ASP A 378 -24.47 -5.61 -5.00
N ASP A 379 -23.57 -6.59 -5.13
CA ASP A 379 -22.13 -6.42 -4.96
C ASP A 379 -21.50 -5.48 -6.03
N ASN A 380 -22.19 -5.26 -7.16
CA ASN A 380 -21.69 -4.36 -8.22
C ASN A 380 -21.93 -2.88 -7.95
N LEU A 381 -22.75 -2.54 -6.95
CA LEU A 381 -22.96 -1.14 -6.51
C LEU A 381 -21.69 -0.49 -5.96
N GLN A 382 -20.66 -1.28 -5.58
CA GLN A 382 -19.34 -0.76 -5.18
C GLN A 382 -18.71 0.16 -6.24
N LYS A 383 -18.96 -0.08 -7.54
CA LYS A 383 -18.45 0.78 -8.62
C LYS A 383 -19.11 2.16 -8.67
N TYR A 384 -20.23 2.30 -7.97
CA TYR A 384 -21.07 3.49 -7.94
C TYR A 384 -21.13 4.13 -6.56
N HIS A 385 -20.32 3.65 -5.61
CA HIS A 385 -20.24 4.22 -4.27
C HIS A 385 -19.47 5.56 -4.32
N PRO A 386 -19.88 6.58 -3.53
CA PRO A 386 -19.03 7.73 -3.30
C PRO A 386 -17.67 7.28 -2.75
N ASN A 387 -16.55 7.71 -3.32
CA ASN A 387 -15.24 7.49 -2.70
C ASN A 387 -15.23 8.17 -1.31
N GLU A 388 -15.51 7.41 -0.24
CA GLU A 388 -15.42 7.89 1.16
C GLU A 388 -13.98 7.89 1.70
N SER A 389 -12.98 7.95 0.82
CA SER A 389 -11.59 8.09 1.24
C SER A 389 -11.06 9.43 0.75
N SER A 390 -10.92 10.38 1.68
CA SER A 390 -9.96 11.47 1.51
C SER A 390 -8.72 11.13 2.33
N ILE A 391 -7.60 10.94 1.64
CA ILE A 391 -6.28 10.99 2.26
C ILE A 391 -6.03 12.47 2.56
N VAL A 392 -5.69 12.80 3.80
CA VAL A 392 -5.40 14.17 4.21
C VAL A 392 -4.01 14.25 4.85
N ASP A 393 -3.13 15.03 4.22
CA ASP A 393 -1.81 15.37 4.72
C ASP A 393 -1.83 16.79 5.30
N ILE A 394 -1.64 16.92 6.61
CA ILE A 394 -1.66 18.18 7.36
C ILE A 394 -0.26 18.47 7.92
N TYR A 395 0.32 19.58 7.51
CA TYR A 395 1.58 20.12 8.00
C TYR A 395 1.30 21.38 8.83
N ILE A 396 1.75 21.38 10.08
CA ILE A 396 1.56 22.48 11.03
C ILE A 396 2.91 23.16 11.25
N SER A 397 2.95 24.46 11.03
CA SER A 397 4.17 25.28 11.20
C SER A 397 4.05 26.30 12.34
N ASN A 398 2.84 26.46 12.89
CA ASN A 398 2.54 27.41 13.95
C ASN A 398 2.10 26.71 15.23
N GLN A 399 2.74 27.02 16.35
CA GLN A 399 2.46 26.45 17.68
C GLN A 399 1.11 26.88 18.28
N SER A 400 0.43 27.87 17.68
CA SER A 400 -0.87 28.35 18.18
C SER A 400 -2.04 27.40 17.90
N VAL A 401 -1.84 26.38 17.06
CA VAL A 401 -2.87 25.41 16.71
C VAL A 401 -3.14 24.52 17.92
N HIS A 402 -4.39 24.48 18.40
CA HIS A 402 -4.76 23.67 19.57
C HIS A 402 -5.74 22.56 19.25
N THR A 403 -6.57 22.72 18.22
CA THR A 403 -7.61 21.74 17.89
C THR A 403 -7.76 21.57 16.38
N ILE A 404 -7.76 20.31 15.94
CA ILE A 404 -8.16 19.91 14.60
C ILE A 404 -9.36 18.96 14.73
N ASP A 405 -10.44 19.29 14.02
CA ASP A 405 -11.68 18.53 13.99
C ASP A 405 -11.87 17.86 12.63
N LEU A 406 -11.71 16.54 12.65
CA LEU A 406 -11.75 15.62 11.51
C LEU A 406 -13.01 14.74 11.53
N SER A 407 -14.02 15.10 12.32
CA SER A 407 -15.19 14.25 12.61
C SER A 407 -16.05 13.93 11.38
N ASP A 408 -16.01 14.76 10.34
CA ASP A 408 -17.05 14.76 9.32
C ASP A 408 -16.81 13.77 8.15
N CYS A 409 -15.58 13.31 7.85
CA CYS A 409 -15.29 12.66 6.54
C CYS A 409 -13.85 12.12 6.28
N HIS A 410 -12.99 11.96 7.28
CA HIS A 410 -11.58 11.57 7.05
C HIS A 410 -11.28 10.14 7.50
N GLN A 411 -10.73 9.32 6.61
CA GLN A 411 -10.35 7.92 6.93
C GLN A 411 -8.84 7.72 7.03
N ASP A 412 -8.05 8.31 6.13
CA ASP A 412 -6.59 8.19 6.11
C ASP A 412 -5.96 9.57 6.37
N VAL A 413 -5.34 9.72 7.54
CA VAL A 413 -4.91 11.03 8.05
C VAL A 413 -3.43 11.00 8.41
N ARG A 414 -2.68 11.99 7.95
CA ARG A 414 -1.33 12.30 8.42
C ARG A 414 -1.29 13.72 8.98
N ILE A 415 -0.79 13.87 10.21
CA ILE A 415 -0.55 15.18 10.83
C ILE A 415 0.93 15.26 11.23
N GLU A 416 1.60 16.31 10.76
CA GLU A 416 3.01 16.55 10.99
C GLU A 416 3.25 17.95 11.53
N TRP A 417 4.03 18.04 12.61
CA TRP A 417 4.62 19.28 13.09
C TRP A 417 5.92 19.54 12.34
N GLU A 418 6.05 20.67 11.64
CA GLU A 418 7.23 20.99 10.82
C GLU A 418 8.54 21.06 11.66
N ASN A 419 8.43 21.30 12.98
CA ASN A 419 9.58 21.27 13.90
C ASN A 419 9.64 19.98 14.74
N ALA A 420 9.10 18.87 14.23
CA ALA A 420 9.07 17.58 14.91
C ALA A 420 10.44 17.06 15.36
N GLU A 421 11.55 17.52 14.80
CA GLU A 421 12.90 17.13 15.26
C GLU A 421 13.29 17.80 16.60
N LEU A 422 12.68 18.93 16.93
CA LEU A 422 13.06 19.76 18.09
C LEU A 422 12.09 19.63 19.27
N ASP A 423 10.80 19.51 18.98
CA ASP A 423 9.73 19.49 19.99
C ASP A 423 8.48 18.78 19.48
N LYS A 424 7.50 18.56 20.35
CA LYS A 424 6.17 18.04 20.03
C LYS A 424 5.11 19.13 20.17
N LEU A 425 4.12 19.14 19.27
CA LEU A 425 2.98 20.05 19.34
C LEU A 425 1.81 19.41 20.09
N ASP A 426 1.35 20.05 21.17
CA ASP A 426 0.11 19.69 21.84
C ASP A 426 -1.13 19.98 20.97
N LEU A 427 -1.86 18.93 20.61
CA LEU A 427 -2.98 19.01 19.68
C LEU A 427 -4.18 18.20 20.13
N ASN A 428 -5.33 18.85 20.25
CA ASN A 428 -6.61 18.16 20.41
C ASN A 428 -7.13 17.69 19.05
N ILE A 429 -7.42 16.39 18.92
CA ILE A 429 -7.99 15.80 17.71
C ILE A 429 -9.42 15.35 18.00
N LYS A 430 -10.38 15.81 17.20
CA LYS A 430 -11.74 15.25 17.14
C LYS A 430 -11.87 14.41 15.87
N GLY A 431 -12.50 13.27 15.94
CA GLY A 431 -12.69 12.36 14.80
C GLY A 431 -13.78 11.34 15.09
N THR A 432 -14.35 10.68 14.09
CA THR A 432 -15.36 9.63 14.30
C THR A 432 -14.71 8.24 14.20
N SER A 433 -14.07 7.95 13.06
CA SER A 433 -13.28 6.73 12.85
C SER A 433 -12.20 6.95 11.79
N PHE A 434 -11.02 6.38 12.01
CA PHE A 434 -9.90 6.41 11.06
C PHE A 434 -9.55 5.00 10.58
N LYS A 435 -9.29 4.83 9.29
CA LYS A 435 -8.63 3.63 8.78
C LYS A 435 -7.15 3.67 9.16
N SER A 436 -6.48 4.78 8.86
CA SER A 436 -5.11 5.04 9.28
C SER A 436 -4.92 6.45 9.85
N LEU A 437 -4.16 6.56 10.94
CA LEU A 437 -3.76 7.83 11.54
C LEU A 437 -2.26 7.84 11.78
N LYS A 438 -1.54 8.74 11.09
CA LYS A 438 -0.10 8.96 11.27
C LYS A 438 0.16 10.31 11.93
N LEU A 439 0.86 10.29 13.06
CA LEU A 439 1.24 11.48 13.81
C LEU A 439 2.77 11.62 13.83
N ILE A 440 3.28 12.81 13.54
CA ILE A 440 4.71 13.13 13.51
C ILE A 440 4.97 14.41 14.31
N GLY A 441 5.71 14.31 15.42
CA GLY A 441 5.94 15.43 16.34
C GLY A 441 4.68 15.97 17.03
N ILE A 442 3.68 15.14 17.32
CA ILE A 442 2.39 15.57 17.90
C ILE A 442 2.15 14.91 19.26
N ASN A 443 1.77 15.71 20.26
CA ASN A 443 1.13 15.23 21.49
C ASN A 443 -0.40 15.31 21.31
N ALA A 444 -1.01 14.20 20.93
CA ALA A 444 -2.43 14.13 20.58
C ALA A 444 -3.34 13.87 21.79
N TYR A 445 -4.39 14.67 21.91
CA TYR A 445 -5.47 14.51 22.89
C TYR A 445 -6.79 14.29 22.16
N PHE A 446 -7.40 13.12 22.33
CA PHE A 446 -8.71 12.84 21.75
C PHE A 446 -9.82 13.36 22.66
N ASN A 447 -10.84 14.00 22.07
CA ASN A 447 -11.96 14.62 22.79
C ASN A 447 -13.25 13.81 22.75
N ASN A 448 -13.23 12.62 22.15
CA ASN A 448 -14.35 11.70 22.02
C ASN A 448 -13.82 10.28 21.75
N ASP A 449 -14.70 9.28 21.81
CA ASP A 449 -14.33 7.90 21.46
C ASP A 449 -14.08 7.79 19.95
N ILE A 450 -13.02 7.07 19.55
CA ILE A 450 -12.59 6.94 18.14
C ILE A 450 -12.18 5.50 17.84
N ASN A 451 -12.66 4.94 16.74
CA ASN A 451 -12.16 3.65 16.23
C ASN A 451 -11.08 3.87 15.18
N ILE A 452 -9.94 3.22 15.32
CA ILE A 452 -8.79 3.35 14.42
C ILE A 452 -8.34 1.96 13.94
N GLY A 453 -8.16 1.79 12.63
CA GLY A 453 -7.52 0.59 12.08
C GLY A 453 -6.05 0.52 12.52
N THR A 454 -5.24 1.40 11.94
CA THR A 454 -3.80 1.49 12.21
C THR A 454 -3.41 2.89 12.70
N VAL A 455 -2.65 2.96 13.79
CA VAL A 455 -2.03 4.20 14.28
C VAL A 455 -0.53 4.12 14.08
N SER A 456 0.11 5.19 13.59
CA SER A 456 1.57 5.32 13.49
C SER A 456 2.06 6.58 14.19
N LEU A 457 2.93 6.43 15.20
CA LEU A 457 3.50 7.51 16.00
C LEU A 457 4.99 7.64 15.71
N ILE A 458 5.42 8.82 15.26
CA ILE A 458 6.84 9.16 15.06
C ILE A 458 7.13 10.39 15.89
N HIS A 459 8.00 10.26 16.89
CA HIS A 459 8.25 11.28 17.90
C HIS A 459 6.95 11.94 18.42
N SER A 460 5.91 11.12 18.67
CA SER A 460 4.54 11.59 18.93
C SER A 460 3.91 10.82 20.08
N ASP A 461 3.06 11.48 20.86
CA ASP A 461 2.37 10.85 21.98
C ASP A 461 0.86 10.89 21.80
N ILE A 462 0.15 9.93 22.37
CA ILE A 462 -1.32 10.00 22.53
C ILE A 462 -1.66 9.95 24.02
N TYR A 463 -2.42 10.95 24.47
CA TYR A 463 -2.99 11.04 25.81
C TYR A 463 -4.52 11.19 25.71
N SER A 464 -5.26 10.10 25.93
CA SER A 464 -6.73 10.12 25.83
C SER A 464 -7.40 9.68 27.12
N ASN A 465 -8.50 10.34 27.49
CA ASN A 465 -9.43 9.86 28.51
C ASN A 465 -10.59 9.05 27.90
N PHE A 466 -10.70 9.02 26.58
CA PHE A 466 -11.75 8.36 25.81
C PHE A 466 -11.30 6.99 25.32
N SER A 467 -12.29 6.11 25.11
CA SER A 467 -12.07 4.80 24.51
C SER A 467 -11.63 5.01 23.07
N VAL A 468 -10.41 4.62 22.76
CA VAL A 468 -10.00 4.51 21.37
C VAL A 468 -9.76 3.02 21.11
N SER A 469 -10.17 2.53 19.95
CA SER A 469 -9.97 1.12 19.58
C SER A 469 -8.93 1.10 18.48
N VAL A 470 -7.86 0.31 18.62
CA VAL A 470 -6.78 0.26 17.63
C VAL A 470 -6.49 -1.18 17.27
N THR A 471 -6.55 -1.54 15.99
CA THR A 471 -6.20 -2.91 15.57
C THR A 471 -4.68 -3.11 15.64
N GLU A 472 -3.92 -2.17 15.09
CA GLU A 472 -2.45 -2.21 15.03
C GLU A 472 -1.86 -0.85 15.38
N MET A 473 -0.84 -0.84 16.25
CA MET A 473 -0.15 0.37 16.67
C MET A 473 1.34 0.32 16.33
N LYS A 474 1.81 1.29 15.56
CA LYS A 474 3.22 1.46 15.21
C LYS A 474 3.78 2.68 15.92
N PHE A 475 4.90 2.57 16.62
CA PHE A 475 5.48 3.73 17.30
C PHE A 475 6.99 3.63 17.50
N ASP A 476 7.68 4.77 17.56
CA ASP A 476 9.13 4.82 17.76
C ASP A 476 9.58 4.96 19.23
N THR A 477 10.90 4.96 19.47
CA THR A 477 11.50 5.09 20.81
C THR A 477 11.10 6.35 21.56
N TYR A 478 10.76 7.43 20.85
CA TYR A 478 10.43 8.73 21.43
C TYR A 478 8.92 8.98 21.54
N SER A 479 8.10 8.02 21.13
CA SER A 479 6.64 8.09 21.14
C SER A 479 6.05 7.35 22.34
N ASP A 480 5.05 7.90 23.03
CA ASP A 480 4.35 7.27 24.14
C ASP A 480 2.84 7.16 23.87
N PHE A 481 2.18 6.26 24.57
CA PHE A 481 0.76 6.00 24.40
C PHE A 481 0.08 5.69 25.72
N ARG A 482 -0.84 6.57 26.15
CA ARG A 482 -1.58 6.45 27.41
C ARG A 482 -3.08 6.70 27.21
N SER A 483 -3.92 5.72 27.53
CA SER A 483 -5.35 5.95 27.83
C SER A 483 -5.87 4.95 28.84
N THR A 484 -7.03 5.31 29.36
CA THR A 484 -7.82 4.60 30.34
C THR A 484 -8.51 3.34 29.80
N ASN A 485 -8.81 3.22 28.49
CA ASN A 485 -9.63 2.12 27.97
C ASN A 485 -9.32 1.72 26.50
N TYR A 486 -8.47 0.70 26.29
CA TYR A 486 -8.06 0.22 24.95
C TYR A 486 -8.13 -1.30 24.79
N THR A 487 -8.46 -1.73 23.56
CA THR A 487 -8.19 -3.07 23.05
C THR A 487 -7.22 -2.97 21.88
N ILE A 488 -5.93 -3.21 22.13
CA ILE A 488 -4.89 -3.25 21.08
C ILE A 488 -4.52 -4.72 20.84
N LYS A 489 -4.61 -5.17 19.59
CA LYS A 489 -4.28 -6.55 19.22
C LYS A 489 -2.78 -6.74 18.95
N GLY A 490 -2.09 -5.74 18.40
CA GLY A 490 -0.65 -5.82 18.14
C GLY A 490 0.07 -4.48 18.07
N TYR A 491 1.38 -4.52 18.32
CA TYR A 491 2.31 -3.41 18.23
C TYR A 491 3.44 -3.70 17.24
N GLU A 492 3.93 -2.64 16.60
CA GLU A 492 5.16 -2.62 15.84
C GLU A 492 6.07 -1.50 16.37
N LEU A 493 7.27 -1.84 16.82
CA LEU A 493 8.23 -0.87 17.33
C LEU A 493 9.11 -0.34 16.18
N LEU A 494 8.82 0.87 15.72
CA LEU A 494 9.50 1.52 14.60
C LEU A 494 10.85 2.07 15.04
N ASN A 495 11.92 1.80 14.26
CA ASN A 495 13.28 2.29 14.56
C ASN A 495 13.73 2.00 16.01
N TYR A 496 13.21 0.94 16.62
CA TYR A 496 13.48 0.57 18.00
C TYR A 496 14.54 -0.53 18.03
N SER A 497 15.64 -0.31 18.76
CA SER A 497 16.77 -1.23 18.88
C SER A 497 16.92 -1.63 20.36
N PRO A 498 16.15 -2.63 20.84
CA PRO A 498 16.09 -2.95 22.25
C PRO A 498 17.42 -3.46 22.77
N LYS A 499 17.77 -3.11 24.01
CA LYS A 499 18.92 -3.70 24.73
C LYS A 499 18.49 -4.86 25.62
N ASN A 500 17.27 -4.84 26.15
CA ASN A 500 16.72 -5.87 27.01
C ASN A 500 15.27 -6.17 26.65
N ILE A 501 14.92 -7.45 26.57
CA ILE A 501 13.56 -7.95 26.42
C ILE A 501 13.32 -8.96 27.54
N SER A 502 12.47 -8.66 28.50
CA SER A 502 12.16 -9.56 29.62
C SER A 502 10.70 -9.94 29.67
N PHE A 503 10.44 -11.21 30.00
CA PHE A 503 9.11 -11.78 30.07
C PHE A 503 8.73 -12.04 31.54
N GLU A 504 7.69 -11.38 32.02
CA GLU A 504 7.18 -11.42 33.39
C GLU A 504 5.74 -11.94 33.46
N ASN A 505 5.27 -12.37 34.64
CA ASN A 505 3.97 -13.04 34.80
C ASN A 505 2.76 -12.34 34.15
N ASP A 506 2.74 -11.00 34.13
CA ASP A 506 1.64 -10.16 33.66
C ASP A 506 2.01 -9.30 32.45
N GLY A 507 3.22 -9.44 31.87
CA GLY A 507 3.61 -8.63 30.73
C GLY A 507 4.94 -8.94 30.07
N ILE A 508 5.16 -8.30 28.93
CA ILE A 508 6.43 -8.27 28.20
C ILE A 508 7.05 -6.91 28.48
N ILE A 509 8.31 -6.87 28.89
CA ILE A 509 9.06 -5.63 29.10
C ILE A 509 10.14 -5.54 28.02
N ILE A 510 10.20 -4.41 27.33
CA ILE A 510 11.21 -4.09 26.32
C ILE A 510 11.87 -2.79 26.78
N ASP A 511 13.13 -2.89 27.21
CA ASP A 511 13.86 -1.88 27.97
C ASP A 511 13.01 -1.31 29.13
N ASP A 512 12.51 -0.09 28.99
CA ASP A 512 11.72 0.60 30.02
C ASP A 512 10.19 0.50 29.78
N ARG A 513 9.75 -0.17 28.70
CA ARG A 513 8.34 -0.24 28.27
C ARG A 513 7.71 -1.57 28.63
N ARG A 514 6.45 -1.54 29.10
CA ARG A 514 5.69 -2.72 29.51
C ARG A 514 4.43 -2.92 28.66
N PHE A 515 4.26 -4.13 28.16
CA PHE A 515 3.14 -4.58 27.34
C PHE A 515 2.39 -5.70 28.05
N ARG A 516 1.10 -5.86 27.75
CA ARG A 516 0.30 -6.96 28.29
C ARG A 516 0.66 -8.27 27.59
N ARG A 517 0.59 -9.35 28.34
CA ARG A 517 0.78 -10.73 27.86
C ARG A 517 -0.02 -11.11 26.60
N SER A 518 -1.21 -10.58 26.40
CA SER A 518 -2.09 -10.95 25.28
C SER A 518 -1.76 -10.26 23.95
N GLN A 519 -0.71 -9.43 23.90
CA GLN A 519 -0.42 -8.56 22.77
C GLN A 519 0.68 -9.16 21.89
N THR A 520 0.54 -9.00 20.58
CA THR A 520 1.61 -9.32 19.63
C THR A 520 2.55 -8.14 19.50
N ILE A 521 3.87 -8.34 19.50
CA ILE A 521 4.87 -7.28 19.36
C ILE A 521 5.83 -7.64 18.23
N THR A 522 5.99 -6.74 17.26
CA THR A 522 6.93 -6.87 16.15
C THR A 522 8.06 -5.86 16.29
N ILE A 523 9.30 -6.32 16.15
CA ILE A 523 10.52 -5.51 16.13
C ILE A 523 11.32 -5.94 14.89
N ASP A 524 11.34 -5.11 13.84
CA ASP A 524 12.16 -5.34 12.64
C ASP A 524 13.18 -4.21 12.52
N ASN A 525 14.34 -4.39 13.14
CA ASN A 525 15.38 -3.37 13.16
C ASN A 525 16.78 -3.95 13.45
N ASN A 526 17.82 -3.18 13.15
CA ASN A 526 19.18 -3.52 13.55
C ASN A 526 19.32 -3.46 15.07
N LEU A 527 19.67 -4.59 15.68
CA LEU A 527 19.90 -4.66 17.12
C LEU A 527 21.25 -4.03 17.51
N PRO A 528 21.36 -3.51 18.75
CA PRO A 528 22.65 -3.07 19.28
C PRO A 528 23.65 -4.23 19.36
N TRP A 529 24.91 -3.92 19.63
CA TRP A 529 25.98 -4.92 19.75
C TRP A 529 25.65 -6.05 20.72
N ILE A 530 24.92 -5.76 21.80
CA ILE A 530 24.44 -6.73 22.77
C ILE A 530 22.97 -6.45 23.04
N THR A 531 22.13 -7.48 22.84
CA THR A 531 20.70 -7.49 23.22
C THR A 531 20.46 -8.68 24.14
N GLU A 532 19.89 -8.47 25.32
CA GLU A 532 19.58 -9.52 26.28
C GLU A 532 18.08 -9.89 26.21
N ILE A 533 17.77 -11.18 26.24
CA ILE A 533 16.41 -11.73 26.27
C ILE A 533 16.26 -12.61 27.52
N ASN A 534 15.39 -12.22 28.43
CA ASN A 534 15.21 -12.82 29.75
C ASN A 534 13.85 -13.54 29.88
N LEU A 535 13.85 -14.87 30.00
CA LEU A 535 12.67 -15.74 30.04
C LEU A 535 12.34 -16.22 31.49
N ASN A 536 12.07 -15.30 32.43
CA ASN A 536 12.19 -15.56 33.87
C ASN A 536 10.93 -16.08 34.63
N SER A 537 9.70 -15.97 34.13
CA SER A 537 8.51 -16.50 34.85
C SER A 537 7.26 -16.59 33.95
N GLN A 538 6.68 -17.79 33.82
CA GLN A 538 5.48 -18.16 33.02
C GLN A 538 5.15 -17.32 31.76
N SER A 539 5.35 -17.95 30.59
CA SER A 539 5.33 -17.41 29.21
C SER A 539 4.25 -16.40 28.81
N PRO A 540 4.60 -15.14 28.49
CA PRO A 540 3.66 -14.17 27.92
C PRO A 540 3.93 -13.75 26.45
N GLY A 541 2.93 -13.91 25.57
CA GLY A 541 2.70 -13.13 24.34
C GLY A 541 3.52 -13.46 23.09
N ASN A 542 3.02 -13.03 21.92
CA ASN A 542 3.62 -13.31 20.61
C ASN A 542 4.61 -12.21 20.23
N VAL A 543 5.91 -12.45 20.39
CA VAL A 543 6.96 -11.50 19.96
C VAL A 543 7.61 -11.99 18.67
N PHE A 544 7.70 -11.12 17.66
CA PHE A 544 8.48 -11.33 16.46
C PHE A 544 9.65 -10.36 16.42
N LEU A 545 10.87 -10.90 16.50
CA LEU A 545 12.12 -10.14 16.45
C LEU A 545 12.88 -10.47 15.18
N LYS A 546 13.13 -9.48 14.34
CA LYS A 546 13.97 -9.58 13.15
C LYS A 546 15.16 -8.64 13.25
N ASN A 547 16.35 -9.21 13.06
CA ASN A 547 17.61 -8.52 13.21
C ASN A 547 18.47 -8.72 11.96
N ASN A 548 18.95 -7.62 11.38
CA ASN A 548 19.75 -7.65 10.15
C ASN A 548 21.22 -7.26 10.38
N HIS A 549 21.66 -7.10 11.63
CA HIS A 549 23.01 -6.63 11.94
C HIS A 549 23.98 -7.78 12.29
N PRO A 550 24.95 -8.13 11.42
CA PRO A 550 25.77 -9.34 11.58
C PRO A 550 26.74 -9.32 12.77
N ASN A 551 27.05 -8.13 13.32
CA ASN A 551 27.92 -8.01 14.50
C ASN A 551 27.13 -7.90 15.81
N SER A 552 25.81 -8.04 15.77
CA SER A 552 25.01 -8.04 17.00
C SER A 552 25.07 -9.42 17.69
N VAL A 553 25.04 -9.38 19.02
CA VAL A 553 24.99 -10.57 19.88
C VAL A 553 23.67 -10.56 20.63
N ILE A 554 22.84 -11.56 20.40
CA ILE A 554 21.60 -11.79 21.15
C ILE A 554 21.92 -12.78 22.27
N ILE A 555 21.84 -12.35 23.53
CA ILE A 555 22.06 -13.19 24.70
C ILE A 555 20.70 -13.65 25.23
N ILE A 556 20.47 -14.95 25.34
CA ILE A 556 19.22 -15.54 25.84
C ILE A 556 19.49 -16.17 27.22
N ASP A 557 18.76 -15.69 28.22
CA ASP A 557 18.72 -16.21 29.58
C ASP A 557 17.35 -16.85 29.83
N SER A 558 17.34 -18.11 30.27
CA SER A 558 16.11 -18.88 30.54
C SER A 558 16.19 -19.66 31.83
N ARG A 559 15.58 -19.10 32.89
CA ARG A 559 15.59 -19.71 34.24
C ARG A 559 14.40 -20.63 34.51
N ASN A 560 13.55 -20.88 33.52
CA ASN A 560 12.32 -21.67 33.67
C ASN A 560 12.19 -22.79 32.63
N SER A 561 11.97 -24.02 33.09
CA SER A 561 11.92 -25.24 32.27
C SER A 561 10.55 -25.53 31.62
N SER A 562 9.54 -24.68 31.82
CA SER A 562 8.14 -24.98 31.50
C SER A 562 7.39 -23.89 30.70
N ALA A 563 8.12 -23.06 29.96
CA ALA A 563 7.52 -22.01 29.15
C ALA A 563 6.82 -22.60 27.89
N VAL A 564 5.58 -22.18 27.63
CA VAL A 564 4.76 -22.57 26.48
C VAL A 564 4.29 -21.27 25.80
N GLU A 565 4.60 -21.09 24.51
CA GLU A 565 4.16 -20.05 23.55
C GLU A 565 5.26 -19.12 22.98
N SER A 566 4.99 -18.64 21.74
CA SER A 566 5.93 -18.46 20.62
C SER A 566 6.59 -17.09 20.49
N LEU A 567 7.83 -16.99 20.98
CA LEU A 567 8.80 -15.99 20.51
C LEU A 567 9.36 -16.48 19.16
N ARG A 568 9.27 -15.65 18.12
CA ARG A 568 9.91 -15.91 16.83
C ARG A 568 11.08 -14.97 16.64
N ILE A 569 12.25 -15.52 16.34
CA ILE A 569 13.47 -14.77 16.09
C ILE A 569 13.98 -15.09 14.69
N ASP A 570 14.24 -14.05 13.90
CA ASP A 570 14.98 -14.10 12.65
C ASP A 570 16.34 -13.42 12.86
N PRO A 571 17.37 -14.16 13.34
CA PRO A 571 18.63 -13.58 13.75
C PRO A 571 19.61 -13.36 12.58
N CYS A 572 20.51 -12.40 12.80
CA CYS A 572 21.73 -12.21 12.04
C CYS A 572 22.89 -12.03 13.02
N GLY A 573 24.01 -12.74 12.85
CA GLY A 573 25.17 -12.66 13.76
C GLY A 573 25.20 -13.76 14.83
N THR A 574 25.44 -13.40 16.09
CA THR A 574 25.66 -14.38 17.17
C THR A 574 24.46 -14.45 18.11
N VAL A 575 24.03 -15.67 18.46
CA VAL A 575 23.07 -15.93 19.55
C VAL A 575 23.80 -16.70 20.65
N ALA A 576 23.95 -16.11 21.82
CA ALA A 576 24.60 -16.72 22.97
C ALA A 576 23.57 -17.10 24.05
N PHE A 577 23.82 -18.19 24.76
CA PHE A 577 22.99 -18.66 25.86
C PHE A 577 23.83 -18.62 27.15
N ARG A 578 23.32 -18.12 28.27
CA ARG A 578 24.12 -17.89 29.48
C ARG A 578 23.59 -18.65 30.71
N ASP A 579 22.32 -18.51 31.05
CA ASP A 579 21.67 -19.30 32.12
C ASP A 579 20.42 -20.03 31.57
N VAL A 580 20.58 -21.18 30.89
CA VAL A 580 19.45 -21.89 30.26
C VAL A 580 19.18 -23.24 30.91
N ALA A 581 17.94 -23.53 31.30
CA ALA A 581 17.56 -24.89 31.72
C ALA A 581 16.20 -25.32 31.15
N GLY A 582 16.16 -26.49 30.52
CA GLY A 582 14.92 -27.09 30.00
C GLY A 582 14.55 -26.62 28.59
N LYS A 583 13.25 -26.66 28.29
CA LYS A 583 12.69 -26.30 26.98
C LYS A 583 12.50 -24.79 26.85
N ILE A 584 13.00 -24.22 25.76
CA ILE A 584 12.85 -22.83 25.34
C ILE A 584 11.83 -22.76 24.19
N PRO A 585 10.69 -22.06 24.34
CA PRO A 585 9.66 -21.95 23.30
C PRO A 585 9.98 -20.85 22.28
N ILE A 586 11.14 -20.98 21.61
CA ILE A 586 11.55 -20.07 20.54
C ILE A 586 11.51 -20.77 19.20
N ASN A 587 10.91 -20.09 18.22
CA ASN A 587 10.98 -20.44 16.81
C ASN A 587 12.07 -19.61 16.13
N PHE A 588 13.14 -20.26 15.68
CA PHE A 588 14.20 -19.60 14.94
C PHE A 588 14.01 -19.75 13.43
N THR A 589 14.15 -18.65 12.69
CA THR A 589 14.28 -18.66 11.23
C THR A 589 15.67 -18.14 10.88
N ILE A 590 16.61 -19.00 10.50
CA ILE A 590 17.98 -18.61 10.15
C ILE A 590 18.01 -18.15 8.69
N SER A 591 17.62 -16.89 8.46
CA SER A 591 17.61 -16.27 7.13
C SER A 591 18.97 -15.70 6.72
N SER A 592 19.96 -15.66 7.62
CA SER A 592 21.32 -15.20 7.37
C SER A 592 22.35 -16.02 8.17
N GLU A 593 23.64 -15.90 7.85
CA GLU A 593 24.69 -16.63 8.57
C GLU A 593 24.65 -16.29 10.07
N THR A 594 24.48 -17.33 10.89
CA THR A 594 24.25 -17.19 12.33
C THR A 594 25.13 -18.16 13.11
N GLN A 595 25.66 -17.73 14.25
CA GLN A 595 26.42 -18.59 15.17
C GLN A 595 25.69 -18.73 16.50
N PHE A 596 25.53 -19.96 16.99
CA PHE A 596 25.05 -20.22 18.35
C PHE A 596 26.20 -20.53 19.30
N ILE A 597 26.22 -19.87 20.45
CA ILE A 597 27.17 -20.10 21.55
C ILE A 597 26.39 -20.61 22.76
N ILE A 598 26.50 -21.92 23.03
CA ILE A 598 25.91 -22.55 24.21
C ILE A 598 27.06 -22.93 25.15
N PRO A 599 26.98 -22.65 26.46
CA PRO A 599 28.03 -23.01 27.41
C PRO A 599 28.10 -24.52 27.60
N GLU A 600 29.28 -25.02 27.94
CA GLU A 600 29.51 -26.45 28.16
C GLU A 600 28.59 -27.00 29.27
N ASN A 601 28.02 -28.20 29.06
CA ASN A 601 27.10 -28.92 29.96
C ASN A 601 25.62 -28.47 29.99
N PHE A 602 25.21 -27.54 29.13
CA PHE A 602 23.79 -27.18 29.01
C PHE A 602 23.09 -27.96 27.90
N SER A 603 21.95 -28.58 28.20
CA SER A 603 21.05 -29.15 27.20
C SER A 603 19.91 -28.17 26.97
N VAL A 604 19.89 -27.57 25.78
CA VAL A 604 18.84 -26.65 25.35
C VAL A 604 17.90 -27.39 24.41
N GLU A 605 16.60 -27.25 24.65
CA GLU A 605 15.56 -27.78 23.78
C GLU A 605 14.74 -26.64 23.16
N PHE A 606 14.52 -26.66 21.85
CA PHE A 606 13.73 -25.65 21.12
C PHE A 606 12.46 -26.25 20.50
N ASP A 607 11.47 -25.41 20.20
CA ASP A 607 10.25 -25.84 19.48
C ASP A 607 10.56 -26.12 18.01
N GLN A 608 11.02 -25.11 17.27
CA GLN A 608 11.28 -25.23 15.84
C GLN A 608 12.48 -24.39 15.40
N ILE A 609 13.27 -24.95 14.49
CA ILE A 609 14.29 -24.20 13.75
C ILE A 609 14.08 -24.41 12.25
N GLU A 610 13.98 -23.31 11.51
CA GLU A 610 14.08 -23.29 10.05
C GLU A 610 15.43 -22.71 9.63
N ILE A 611 16.20 -23.47 8.85
CA ILE A 611 17.57 -23.13 8.44
C ILE A 611 17.58 -22.87 6.94
N MET A 612 17.69 -21.60 6.54
CA MET A 612 17.79 -21.19 5.13
C MET A 612 19.23 -20.81 4.75
N ASN A 613 20.05 -20.44 5.74
CA ASN A 613 21.45 -20.05 5.61
C ASN A 613 22.34 -20.78 6.63
N PRO A 614 23.68 -20.68 6.53
CA PRO A 614 24.57 -21.44 7.40
C PRO A 614 24.39 -21.11 8.90
N LEU A 615 24.21 -22.16 9.71
CA LEU A 615 24.19 -22.12 11.17
C LEU A 615 25.49 -22.74 11.70
N ASN A 616 26.26 -21.97 12.46
CA ASN A 616 27.48 -22.45 13.10
C ASN A 616 27.23 -22.76 14.58
N LEU A 617 27.44 -24.01 14.98
CA LEU A 617 27.43 -24.42 16.39
C LEU A 617 28.86 -24.78 16.81
N LEU A 618 29.22 -24.54 18.07
CA LEU A 618 30.47 -25.04 18.63
C LEU A 618 30.49 -26.58 18.56
N LEU A 619 31.66 -27.17 18.27
CA LEU A 619 31.80 -28.58 17.89
C LEU A 619 31.27 -29.58 18.91
N ASP A 620 31.28 -29.23 20.21
CA ASP A 620 30.86 -30.10 21.31
C ASP A 620 29.41 -29.84 21.78
N ASN A 621 28.69 -28.93 21.12
CA ASN A 621 27.31 -28.62 21.49
C ASN A 621 26.33 -29.59 20.83
N ASN A 622 25.45 -30.15 21.67
CA ASN A 622 24.31 -30.95 21.25
C ASN A 622 23.01 -30.23 21.62
N ILE A 623 22.28 -29.80 20.58
CA ILE A 623 21.04 -29.04 20.72
C ILE A 623 19.86 -29.95 20.42
N LYS A 624 18.84 -29.95 21.29
CA LYS A 624 17.57 -30.62 21.02
C LYS A 624 16.58 -29.65 20.38
N VAL A 625 15.83 -30.10 19.38
CA VAL A 625 14.78 -29.33 18.70
C VAL A 625 13.61 -30.28 18.47
N SER A 626 12.36 -29.83 18.59
CA SER A 626 11.24 -30.74 18.29
C SER A 626 11.13 -31.00 16.78
N ASN A 627 11.25 -29.93 15.97
CA ASN A 627 11.17 -29.98 14.52
C ASN A 627 12.26 -29.14 13.86
N ILE A 628 12.97 -29.71 12.88
CA ILE A 628 13.97 -28.99 12.07
C ILE A 628 13.53 -28.97 10.62
N LYS A 629 13.58 -27.81 9.99
CA LYS A 629 13.44 -27.64 8.55
C LYS A 629 14.70 -27.04 7.96
N ILE A 630 15.25 -27.65 6.92
CA ILE A 630 16.38 -27.10 6.16
C ILE A 630 15.92 -26.84 4.74
N SER A 631 16.11 -25.61 4.28
CA SER A 631 15.70 -25.19 2.94
C SER A 631 16.82 -24.44 2.22
N GLN A 632 16.79 -24.43 0.89
CA GLN A 632 17.69 -23.63 0.04
C GLN A 632 19.17 -23.92 0.31
N ALA A 633 19.94 -22.93 0.79
CA ALA A 633 21.38 -23.01 1.07
C ALA A 633 21.70 -23.35 2.54
N GLY A 634 20.68 -23.71 3.33
CA GLY A 634 20.80 -24.00 4.75
C GLY A 634 21.76 -25.16 5.04
N ARG A 635 22.64 -24.96 6.04
CA ARG A 635 23.55 -26.01 6.51
C ARG A 635 24.00 -25.76 7.94
N VAL A 636 24.33 -26.82 8.66
CA VAL A 636 24.92 -26.77 10.00
C VAL A 636 26.43 -27.03 9.87
N ILE A 637 27.25 -26.03 10.20
CA ILE A 637 28.72 -26.07 9.97
C ILE A 637 29.43 -26.92 11.03
N GLY A 638 28.96 -26.89 12.27
CA GLY A 638 29.56 -27.59 13.42
C GLY A 638 28.50 -28.04 14.42
N GLY A 639 28.90 -28.87 15.40
CA GLY A 639 28.01 -29.44 16.41
C GLY A 639 27.06 -30.52 15.88
N THR A 640 26.10 -30.92 16.71
CA THR A 640 25.04 -31.87 16.35
C THR A 640 23.66 -31.35 16.77
N LEU A 641 22.66 -31.53 15.91
CA LEU A 641 21.25 -31.25 16.22
C LEU A 641 20.48 -32.55 16.41
N ASN A 642 19.78 -32.68 17.53
CA ASN A 642 18.91 -33.80 17.87
C ASN A 642 17.44 -33.38 17.70
N THR A 643 16.64 -34.14 16.95
CA THR A 643 15.24 -33.82 16.68
C THR A 643 14.34 -35.05 16.62
N HIS A 644 13.02 -34.88 16.76
CA HIS A 644 12.09 -35.96 16.42
C HIS A 644 11.91 -36.02 14.91
N ASP A 645 11.55 -34.88 14.30
CA ASP A 645 11.32 -34.76 12.87
C ASP A 645 12.33 -33.80 12.21
N LEU A 646 12.94 -34.26 11.11
CA LEU A 646 13.80 -33.46 10.24
C LEU A 646 13.18 -33.39 8.84
N TYR A 647 12.94 -32.19 8.33
CA TYR A 647 12.50 -31.97 6.95
C TYR A 647 13.61 -31.31 6.12
N LEU A 648 13.96 -31.92 4.98
CA LEU A 648 15.03 -31.47 4.10
C LEU A 648 14.47 -31.10 2.72
N ASP A 649 14.62 -29.83 2.35
CA ASP A 649 14.18 -29.24 1.09
C ASP A 649 15.29 -28.37 0.46
N SER A 650 16.40 -29.01 0.11
CA SER A 650 17.55 -28.37 -0.54
C SER A 650 17.54 -28.66 -2.04
N SER A 651 17.60 -27.62 -2.86
CA SER A 651 17.80 -27.74 -4.31
C SER A 651 19.27 -27.93 -4.70
N ASP A 652 20.21 -27.62 -3.79
CA ASP A 652 21.64 -27.68 -4.05
C ASP A 652 22.27 -28.89 -3.35
N TYR A 653 23.13 -29.64 -4.04
CA TYR A 653 23.86 -30.76 -3.44
C TYR A 653 24.94 -30.27 -2.46
N LEU A 654 24.53 -30.01 -1.22
CA LEU A 654 25.38 -29.48 -0.15
C LEU A 654 25.45 -30.44 1.04
N ASN A 655 26.54 -30.35 1.81
CA ASN A 655 26.60 -30.98 3.12
C ASN A 655 25.77 -30.14 4.10
N VAL A 656 24.61 -30.66 4.50
CA VAL A 656 23.65 -29.96 5.37
C VAL A 656 24.01 -30.07 6.85
N GLY A 657 24.94 -30.94 7.25
CA GLY A 657 25.49 -31.02 8.61
C GLY A 657 25.26 -32.36 9.31
N THR A 658 25.38 -32.37 10.65
CA THR A 658 25.26 -33.57 11.51
C THR A 658 23.96 -33.56 12.31
N PHE A 659 23.16 -34.63 12.20
CA PHE A 659 21.83 -34.73 12.82
C PHE A 659 21.61 -36.08 13.52
N SER A 660 20.91 -36.07 14.65
CA SER A 660 20.19 -37.23 15.20
C SER A 660 18.69 -36.98 15.05
N ALA A 661 17.96 -37.89 14.42
CA ALA A 661 16.53 -37.73 14.16
C ALA A 661 15.81 -39.07 14.16
N ASP A 662 14.58 -39.11 14.69
CA ASP A 662 13.74 -40.31 14.64
C ASP A 662 13.13 -40.48 13.25
N ASN A 663 12.57 -39.41 12.69
CA ASN A 663 12.05 -39.36 11.32
C ASN A 663 12.79 -38.32 10.48
N ILE A 664 13.20 -38.71 9.28
CA ILE A 664 13.72 -37.79 8.26
C ILE A 664 12.80 -37.80 7.05
N ASN A 665 12.26 -36.63 6.73
CA ASN A 665 11.42 -36.38 5.56
C ASN A 665 12.20 -35.56 4.53
N PHE A 666 12.10 -35.94 3.26
CA PHE A 666 12.70 -35.21 2.15
C PHE A 666 11.61 -34.56 1.28
N SER A 667 11.95 -33.49 0.57
CA SER A 667 11.12 -32.99 -0.54
C SER A 667 11.36 -33.80 -1.83
N GLU A 668 10.44 -33.69 -2.79
CA GLU A 668 10.50 -34.45 -4.06
C GLU A 668 11.74 -34.14 -4.92
N ASN A 669 12.38 -32.99 -4.67
CA ASN A 669 13.53 -32.50 -5.42
C ASN A 669 14.80 -32.38 -4.56
N ALA A 670 14.83 -33.01 -3.38
CA ALA A 670 15.91 -32.80 -2.42
C ALA A 670 17.24 -33.41 -2.90
N PHE A 671 18.31 -32.59 -2.87
CA PHE A 671 19.70 -33.00 -3.04
C PHE A 671 20.46 -32.68 -1.76
N ALA A 672 20.93 -33.70 -1.03
CA ALA A 672 21.55 -33.47 0.27
C ALA A 672 22.63 -34.49 0.63
N ARG A 673 23.68 -34.01 1.31
CA ARG A 673 24.61 -34.85 2.07
C ARG A 673 24.49 -34.53 3.55
N LEU A 674 24.40 -35.52 4.43
CA LEU A 674 24.40 -35.31 5.88
C LEU A 674 25.19 -36.36 6.64
N THR A 675 25.63 -36.04 7.85
CA THR A 675 26.06 -37.03 8.83
C THR A 675 24.86 -37.36 9.71
N TYR A 676 24.50 -38.63 9.80
CA TYR A 676 23.32 -39.09 10.52
C TYR A 676 23.72 -39.99 11.69
N ASN A 677 23.24 -39.68 12.87
CA ASN A 677 23.51 -40.43 14.09
C ASN A 677 22.22 -40.68 14.88
N PRO A 678 21.32 -41.56 14.41
CA PRO A 678 20.05 -41.79 15.10
C PRO A 678 20.26 -42.34 16.51
N ASP A 679 19.47 -41.91 17.49
CA ASP A 679 19.50 -42.44 18.85
C ASP A 679 18.88 -43.85 18.91
N GLU A 680 17.77 -44.07 18.19
CA GLU A 680 17.08 -45.37 18.07
C GLU A 680 17.04 -45.91 16.61
N SER A 681 15.97 -46.61 16.21
CA SER A 681 15.77 -47.03 14.82
C SER A 681 15.18 -45.89 13.99
N GLY A 682 15.98 -45.32 13.09
CA GLY A 682 15.56 -44.22 12.23
C GLY A 682 14.55 -44.64 11.16
N ASN A 683 13.61 -43.74 10.85
CA ASN A 683 12.66 -43.84 9.75
C ASN A 683 12.96 -42.76 8.70
N ILE A 684 13.25 -43.16 7.47
CA ILE A 684 13.60 -42.26 6.36
C ILE A 684 12.47 -42.28 5.34
N ILE A 685 11.82 -41.14 5.12
CA ILE A 685 10.69 -40.97 4.22
C ILE A 685 11.14 -40.18 2.99
N ILE A 686 11.11 -40.83 1.83
CA ILE A 686 11.57 -40.28 0.57
C ILE A 686 10.40 -40.24 -0.42
N PRO A 687 9.79 -39.07 -0.67
CA PRO A 687 8.83 -38.94 -1.74
C PRO A 687 9.55 -38.92 -3.09
N PHE A 688 8.92 -39.51 -4.12
CA PHE A 688 9.44 -39.49 -5.48
C PHE A 688 8.33 -39.19 -6.48
N ASN A 689 8.67 -38.53 -7.59
CA ASN A 689 7.75 -38.29 -8.70
C ASN A 689 8.34 -38.72 -10.06
N SER A 690 7.54 -38.67 -11.13
CA SER A 690 7.99 -39.10 -12.47
C SER A 690 8.99 -38.15 -13.14
N SER A 691 9.06 -36.89 -12.68
CA SER A 691 9.91 -35.82 -13.22
C SER A 691 11.21 -35.59 -12.44
N SER A 692 11.30 -36.08 -11.20
CA SER A 692 12.41 -35.85 -10.29
C SER A 692 12.46 -36.92 -9.20
N ILE A 693 13.70 -37.32 -8.89
CA ILE A 693 14.01 -38.32 -7.86
C ILE A 693 15.06 -37.68 -6.95
N PRO A 694 14.82 -37.60 -5.64
CA PRO A 694 15.79 -37.02 -4.72
C PRO A 694 17.08 -37.86 -4.69
N TYR A 695 18.21 -37.20 -4.44
CA TYR A 695 19.51 -37.87 -4.31
C TYR A 695 20.15 -37.49 -2.97
N ILE A 696 20.30 -38.50 -2.10
CA ILE A 696 20.69 -38.33 -0.71
C ILE A 696 21.93 -39.17 -0.38
N GLU A 697 22.93 -38.57 0.25
CA GLU A 697 24.10 -39.26 0.79
C GLU A 697 24.19 -39.05 2.31
N MET A 698 24.13 -40.14 3.09
CA MET A 698 24.25 -40.07 4.55
C MET A 698 25.50 -40.80 5.04
N ASP A 699 26.33 -40.13 5.84
CA ASP A 699 27.43 -40.74 6.57
C ASP A 699 26.96 -41.16 7.98
N LEU A 700 26.80 -42.46 8.22
CA LEU A 700 26.38 -42.97 9.53
C LEU A 700 27.56 -43.06 10.48
N GLN A 701 27.44 -42.57 11.72
CA GLN A 701 28.49 -42.74 12.71
C GLN A 701 28.55 -44.17 13.28
N GLU A 702 27.38 -44.77 13.53
CA GLU A 702 27.24 -46.15 13.97
C GLU A 702 26.26 -46.95 13.10
N SER A 703 26.47 -48.26 12.99
CA SER A 703 25.63 -49.14 12.16
C SER A 703 24.34 -49.51 12.89
N LYS A 704 23.30 -48.67 12.78
CA LYS A 704 21.96 -48.93 13.35
C LYS A 704 20.99 -49.53 12.33
N LYS A 705 19.92 -50.15 12.85
CA LYS A 705 18.79 -50.66 12.05
C LYS A 705 17.77 -49.55 11.83
N GLY A 706 17.05 -49.58 10.71
CA GLY A 706 16.01 -48.60 10.42
C GLY A 706 15.04 -49.03 9.34
N GLU A 707 14.12 -48.14 8.98
CA GLU A 707 13.16 -48.29 7.90
C GLU A 707 13.31 -47.15 6.89
N ILE A 708 13.16 -47.46 5.61
CA ILE A 708 13.10 -46.48 4.52
C ILE A 708 11.75 -46.66 3.83
N GLU A 709 10.91 -45.63 3.91
CA GLU A 709 9.64 -45.55 3.22
C GLU A 709 9.78 -44.67 1.96
N PHE A 710 9.49 -45.26 0.80
CA PHE A 710 9.41 -44.55 -0.47
C PHE A 710 7.94 -44.22 -0.76
N VAL A 711 7.60 -42.93 -0.84
CA VAL A 711 6.22 -42.45 -0.97
C VAL A 711 5.95 -41.96 -2.39
N ALA A 712 4.89 -42.46 -3.02
CA ALA A 712 4.38 -41.94 -4.29
C ALA A 712 3.13 -41.07 -4.09
N THR A 713 3.02 -39.94 -4.82
CA THR A 713 1.95 -38.94 -4.66
C THR A 713 0.77 -39.15 -5.63
N ASP A 714 -0.42 -38.65 -5.25
CA ASP A 714 -1.73 -38.96 -5.87
C ASP A 714 -1.93 -38.44 -7.30
N THR A 715 -1.07 -37.55 -7.78
CA THR A 715 -1.14 -36.96 -9.14
C THR A 715 -0.44 -37.81 -10.20
N GLN A 716 0.14 -38.95 -9.83
CA GLN A 716 1.05 -39.68 -10.71
C GLN A 716 0.36 -40.76 -11.55
N GLN A 717 0.17 -40.50 -12.84
CA GLN A 717 0.25 -41.57 -13.84
C GLN A 717 1.73 -41.81 -14.13
N ILE A 718 2.35 -42.73 -13.40
CA ILE A 718 3.67 -43.25 -13.79
C ILE A 718 3.47 -44.04 -15.09
N ALA A 719 3.55 -43.35 -16.23
CA ALA A 719 3.53 -43.95 -17.55
C ALA A 719 4.91 -44.55 -17.85
N VAL A 720 5.31 -45.58 -17.10
CA VAL A 720 6.46 -46.40 -17.50
C VAL A 720 6.05 -47.13 -18.77
N SER A 721 6.45 -46.59 -19.92
CA SER A 721 6.27 -47.25 -21.21
C SER A 721 6.74 -48.70 -21.11
N SER A 722 5.96 -49.62 -21.67
CA SER A 722 6.35 -51.04 -21.82
C SER A 722 7.65 -51.23 -22.61
N SER A 723 8.11 -50.20 -23.34
CA SER A 723 9.37 -50.19 -24.09
C SER A 723 10.62 -49.83 -23.27
N ILE A 724 10.50 -49.31 -22.04
CA ILE A 724 11.65 -49.09 -21.15
C ILE A 724 12.02 -50.45 -20.54
N LYS A 725 13.12 -51.03 -21.04
CA LYS A 725 13.54 -52.40 -20.71
C LYS A 725 13.87 -52.56 -19.23
N ASP A 726 14.58 -51.61 -18.63
CA ASP A 726 14.92 -51.59 -17.19
C ASP A 726 15.17 -50.13 -16.77
N PHE A 727 14.70 -49.72 -15.59
CA PHE A 727 15.18 -48.51 -14.93
C PHE A 727 15.73 -48.88 -13.55
N LYS A 728 16.87 -48.28 -13.20
CA LYS A 728 17.56 -48.43 -11.92
C LYS A 728 18.14 -47.06 -11.56
N VAL A 729 17.50 -46.35 -10.63
CA VAL A 729 17.89 -44.98 -10.24
C VAL A 729 18.37 -44.98 -8.79
N ILE A 730 19.54 -44.39 -8.54
CA ILE A 730 20.09 -44.23 -7.19
C ILE A 730 19.29 -43.15 -6.47
N VAL A 731 18.81 -43.45 -5.27
CA VAL A 731 18.03 -42.49 -4.45
C VAL A 731 18.73 -42.16 -3.14
N LEU A 732 19.32 -43.17 -2.49
CA LEU A 732 19.97 -43.00 -1.19
C LEU A 732 21.27 -43.81 -1.12
N LYS A 733 22.33 -43.19 -0.61
CA LYS A 733 23.59 -43.85 -0.23
C LYS A 733 23.81 -43.70 1.27
N LEU A 734 24.05 -44.82 1.96
CA LEU A 734 24.37 -44.87 3.38
C LEU A 734 25.78 -45.43 3.58
N SER A 735 26.70 -44.62 4.09
CA SER A 735 28.03 -45.10 4.49
C SER A 735 27.94 -46.02 5.73
N LYS A 736 28.96 -46.85 5.97
CA LYS A 736 29.13 -47.66 7.22
C LYS A 736 27.90 -48.49 7.61
N SER A 737 27.04 -48.79 6.64
CA SER A 737 25.80 -49.53 6.79
C SER A 737 25.77 -50.75 5.88
N LYS A 738 24.91 -51.71 6.22
CA LYS A 738 24.64 -52.90 5.40
C LYS A 738 23.17 -52.91 5.02
N CYS A 739 22.86 -53.39 3.82
CA CYS A 739 21.47 -53.52 3.35
C CYS A 739 20.54 -54.25 4.34
N LYS A 740 21.05 -55.28 5.01
CA LYS A 740 20.29 -56.06 6.02
C LYS A 740 19.82 -55.25 7.24
N ASN A 741 20.39 -54.06 7.46
CA ASN A 741 20.02 -53.20 8.58
C ASN A 741 18.76 -52.39 8.27
N TRP A 742 18.37 -52.28 7.00
CA TRP A 742 17.30 -51.40 6.56
C TRP A 742 16.16 -52.20 5.95
N LYS A 743 14.96 -52.02 6.51
CA LYS A 743 13.74 -52.48 5.85
C LYS A 743 13.30 -51.41 4.86
N THR A 744 12.90 -51.82 3.67
CA THR A 744 12.34 -50.90 2.67
C THR A 744 10.86 -51.17 2.50
N LYS A 745 10.09 -50.10 2.39
CA LYS A 745 8.65 -50.11 2.14
C LYS A 745 8.33 -49.12 1.04
N ILE A 746 7.41 -49.49 0.16
CA ILE A 746 6.83 -48.57 -0.83
C ILE A 746 5.39 -48.32 -0.41
N SER A 747 5.02 -47.05 -0.22
CA SER A 747 3.64 -46.65 0.05
C SER A 747 3.09 -45.77 -1.06
N SER A 748 1.83 -46.03 -1.44
CA SER A 748 1.08 -45.27 -2.44
C SER A 748 -0.26 -44.92 -1.82
N LYS A 749 -0.64 -43.64 -1.91
CA LYS A 749 -1.99 -43.18 -1.55
C LYS A 749 -2.99 -43.35 -2.71
N SER A 750 -2.50 -43.65 -3.92
CA SER A 750 -3.34 -43.82 -5.11
C SER A 750 -4.00 -45.22 -5.19
N THR A 751 -5.14 -45.29 -5.89
CA THR A 751 -5.85 -46.53 -6.24
C THR A 751 -5.10 -47.40 -7.25
N PHE A 752 -4.04 -46.88 -7.87
CA PHE A 752 -3.10 -47.66 -8.66
C PHE A 752 -2.01 -48.22 -7.72
N ASP A 753 -1.91 -49.54 -7.63
CA ASP A 753 -0.87 -50.21 -6.86
C ASP A 753 0.50 -50.01 -7.54
N ILE A 754 1.15 -48.86 -7.28
CA ILE A 754 2.51 -48.54 -7.78
C ILE A 754 3.52 -49.62 -7.34
N GLY A 755 3.26 -50.29 -6.21
CA GLY A 755 3.99 -51.47 -5.75
C GLY A 755 3.90 -52.68 -6.69
N SER A 756 3.07 -52.64 -7.74
CA SER A 756 3.04 -53.63 -8.82
C SER A 756 4.04 -53.34 -9.95
N ILE A 757 4.56 -52.12 -10.07
CA ILE A 757 5.44 -51.66 -11.18
C ILE A 757 6.84 -51.30 -10.70
N ILE A 758 6.99 -50.79 -9.48
CA ILE A 758 8.26 -50.33 -8.90
C ILE A 758 8.59 -51.18 -7.68
N ASP A 759 9.86 -51.50 -7.52
CA ASP A 759 10.43 -52.19 -6.36
C ASP A 759 11.68 -51.42 -5.87
N THR A 760 12.18 -51.77 -4.71
CA THR A 760 13.41 -51.20 -4.12
C THR A 760 14.49 -52.27 -4.08
N SER A 761 15.72 -51.89 -4.40
CA SER A 761 16.87 -52.78 -4.33
C SER A 761 18.00 -52.12 -3.56
N CYS A 762 18.63 -52.85 -2.65
CA CYS A 762 19.83 -52.40 -1.96
C CYS A 762 21.04 -53.23 -2.38
N VAL A 763 22.13 -52.56 -2.75
CA VAL A 763 23.42 -53.17 -3.11
C VAL A 763 24.54 -52.52 -2.32
N ILE A 764 25.58 -53.27 -2.00
CA ILE A 764 26.79 -52.71 -1.39
C ILE A 764 27.75 -52.29 -2.51
N GLU A 765 28.02 -50.99 -2.63
CA GLU A 765 28.96 -50.41 -3.59
C GLU A 765 29.97 -49.54 -2.86
N ASN A 766 31.26 -49.70 -3.14
CA ASN A 766 32.33 -48.91 -2.49
C ASN A 766 32.25 -48.87 -0.95
N LYS A 767 31.86 -50.00 -0.32
CA LYS A 767 31.64 -50.14 1.13
C LYS A 767 30.48 -49.30 1.69
N GLN A 768 29.59 -48.80 0.84
CA GLN A 768 28.35 -48.10 1.20
C GLN A 768 27.14 -48.95 0.80
N ALA A 769 26.03 -48.83 1.52
CA ALA A 769 24.74 -49.37 1.12
C ALA A 769 24.05 -48.37 0.19
N VAL A 770 23.78 -48.78 -1.05
CA VAL A 770 23.15 -47.96 -2.10
C VAL A 770 21.76 -48.50 -2.38
N PHE A 771 20.76 -47.64 -2.20
CA PHE A 771 19.36 -47.94 -2.45
C PHE A 771 18.93 -47.40 -3.81
N TYR A 772 18.31 -48.29 -4.57
CA TYR A 772 17.83 -48.05 -5.92
C TYR A 772 16.31 -48.20 -5.97
N LEU A 773 15.66 -47.31 -6.71
CA LEU A 773 14.34 -47.59 -7.27
C LEU A 773 14.51 -48.35 -8.58
N VAL A 774 13.85 -49.50 -8.67
CA VAL A 774 13.93 -50.41 -9.83
C VAL A 774 12.56 -50.76 -10.35
N LYS A 775 12.46 -51.11 -11.63
CA LYS A 775 11.25 -51.70 -12.18
C LYS A 775 11.03 -53.09 -11.57
N LYS A 776 9.83 -53.33 -11.02
CA LYS A 776 9.43 -54.65 -10.54
C LYS A 776 9.37 -55.63 -11.71
N GLN A 777 10.22 -56.65 -11.68
CA GLN A 777 10.20 -57.68 -12.70
C GLN A 777 9.04 -58.63 -12.42
N ASN A 778 8.05 -58.65 -13.33
CA ASN A 778 7.05 -59.70 -13.35
C ASN A 778 7.74 -61.02 -13.71
N MET A 779 8.21 -61.79 -12.71
CA MET A 779 8.57 -63.18 -12.93
C MET A 779 7.33 -63.90 -13.46
N LYS A 780 7.37 -64.31 -14.72
CA LYS A 780 6.31 -65.10 -15.35
C LYS A 780 6.02 -66.29 -14.44
N THR A 781 4.78 -66.46 -14.01
CA THR A 781 4.31 -67.51 -13.08
C THR A 781 4.83 -68.90 -13.44
N TRP A 782 5.02 -69.17 -14.74
CA TRP A 782 5.62 -70.38 -15.27
C TRP A 782 7.03 -70.67 -14.72
N LEU A 783 7.89 -69.65 -14.54
CA LEU A 783 9.27 -69.84 -14.07
C LEU A 783 9.29 -70.27 -12.59
N LYS A 784 8.40 -69.70 -11.76
CA LYS A 784 8.20 -70.14 -10.37
C LYS A 784 7.73 -71.59 -10.31
N ILE A 785 6.76 -71.94 -11.17
CA ILE A 785 6.26 -73.32 -11.28
C ILE A 785 7.39 -74.28 -11.69
N VAL A 786 8.22 -73.91 -12.66
CA VAL A 786 9.38 -74.72 -13.09
C VAL A 786 10.36 -74.94 -11.95
N ILE A 787 10.73 -73.90 -11.18
CA ILE A 787 11.66 -74.03 -10.04
C ILE A 787 11.10 -74.98 -8.97
N ILE A 788 9.80 -74.85 -8.64
CA ILE A 788 9.13 -75.72 -7.67
C ILE A 788 9.13 -77.18 -8.14
N ILE A 789 8.73 -77.43 -9.39
CA ILE A 789 8.72 -78.78 -9.97
C ILE A 789 10.14 -79.38 -9.97
N SER A 790 11.15 -78.61 -10.36
CA SER A 790 12.56 -79.04 -10.37
C SER A 790 13.04 -79.49 -8.98
N SER A 791 12.67 -78.73 -7.95
CA SER A 791 13.05 -79.00 -6.56
C SER A 791 12.36 -80.27 -6.03
N VAL A 792 11.08 -80.45 -6.36
CA VAL A 792 10.32 -81.66 -5.99
C VAL A 792 10.90 -82.90 -6.67
N VAL A 793 11.21 -82.83 -7.97
CA VAL A 793 11.84 -83.94 -8.71
C VAL A 793 13.21 -84.28 -8.12
N GLY A 794 14.03 -83.28 -7.81
CA GLY A 794 15.33 -83.48 -7.17
C GLY A 794 15.22 -84.17 -5.80
N PHE A 795 14.22 -83.80 -4.98
CA PHE A 795 13.97 -84.43 -3.69
C PHE A 795 13.53 -85.90 -3.85
N ILE A 796 12.62 -86.20 -4.79
CA ILE A 796 12.17 -87.56 -5.07
C ILE A 796 13.35 -88.46 -5.51
N LEU A 797 14.24 -87.95 -6.37
CA LEU A 797 15.44 -88.67 -6.83
C LEU A 797 16.41 -88.95 -5.68
N LEU A 798 16.63 -87.99 -4.78
CA LEU A 798 17.47 -88.18 -3.59
C LEU A 798 16.92 -89.29 -2.68
N VAL A 799 15.61 -89.27 -2.40
CA VAL A 799 14.95 -90.28 -1.56
C VAL A 799 15.05 -91.67 -2.18
N THR A 800 14.77 -91.81 -3.48
CA THR A 800 14.87 -93.12 -4.16
C THR A 800 16.30 -93.65 -4.18
N PHE A 801 17.30 -92.79 -4.41
CA PHE A 801 18.71 -93.19 -4.36
C PHE A 801 19.11 -93.69 -2.96
N SER A 802 18.72 -92.97 -1.90
CA SER A 802 18.95 -93.39 -0.52
C SER A 802 18.32 -94.75 -0.19
N VAL A 803 17.10 -95.02 -0.67
CA VAL A 803 16.43 -96.32 -0.50
C VAL A 803 17.17 -97.44 -1.25
N CYS A 804 17.62 -97.19 -2.49
CA CYS A 804 18.40 -98.15 -3.27
C CYS A 804 19.75 -98.47 -2.59
N VAL A 805 20.44 -97.47 -2.04
CA VAL A 805 21.69 -97.66 -1.30
C VAL A 805 21.43 -98.47 -0.03
N TYR A 806 20.38 -98.14 0.72
CA TYR A 806 19.99 -98.88 1.92
C TYR A 806 19.68 -100.36 1.61
N ALA A 807 18.91 -100.64 0.56
CA ALA A 807 18.59 -102.01 0.14
C ALA A 807 19.85 -102.79 -0.27
N LYS A 808 20.81 -102.15 -0.96
CA LYS A 808 22.11 -102.75 -1.29
C LYS A 808 22.94 -103.06 -0.05
N ILE A 809 23.00 -102.15 0.92
CA ILE A 809 23.74 -102.34 2.18
C ILE A 809 23.11 -103.48 2.99
N LYS A 810 21.78 -103.50 3.14
CA LYS A 810 21.05 -104.55 3.84
C LYS A 810 21.33 -105.94 3.24
N ARG A 811 21.25 -106.07 1.91
CA ARG A 811 21.54 -107.33 1.20
C ARG A 811 22.99 -107.79 1.39
N ARG A 812 23.94 -106.84 1.48
CA ARG A 812 25.36 -107.14 1.75
C ARG A 812 25.57 -107.65 3.17
N ILE A 813 24.83 -107.13 4.15
CA ILE A 813 24.87 -107.58 5.56
C ILE A 813 24.25 -108.98 5.70
N GLU A 814 23.10 -109.23 5.06
CA GLU A 814 22.45 -110.55 5.05
C GLU A 814 23.33 -111.62 4.40
N LEU A 815 24.00 -111.31 3.29
CA LEU A 815 24.98 -112.21 2.66
C LEU A 815 26.19 -112.49 3.55
N LYS A 816 26.67 -111.49 4.30
CA LYS A 816 27.79 -111.65 5.24
C LYS A 816 27.41 -112.51 6.46
N TYR A 817 26.15 -112.41 6.90
CA TYR A 817 25.59 -113.23 7.96
C TYR A 817 25.38 -114.69 7.52
N LEU A 818 24.89 -114.92 6.30
CA LEU A 818 24.75 -116.26 5.73
C LEU A 818 26.10 -116.95 5.52
N ASN A 819 27.12 -116.24 5.04
CA ASN A 819 28.47 -116.81 4.92
C ASN A 819 29.05 -117.21 6.28
N ARG A 820 28.80 -116.43 7.34
CA ARG A 820 29.26 -116.74 8.70
C ARG A 820 28.61 -118.03 9.25
N ILE A 821 27.34 -118.28 8.96
CA ILE A 821 26.66 -119.53 9.34
C ILE A 821 27.23 -120.73 8.57
N TYR A 822 27.58 -120.55 7.29
CA TYR A 822 28.22 -121.60 6.51
C TYR A 822 29.64 -121.92 7.00
N ASP A 823 30.42 -120.92 7.38
CA ASP A 823 31.75 -121.11 7.96
C ASP A 823 31.65 -121.82 9.33
N GLU A 824 30.72 -121.42 10.20
CA GLU A 824 30.47 -122.03 11.53
C GLU A 824 29.91 -123.48 11.44
N GLN A 825 29.26 -123.91 10.35
CA GLN A 825 28.88 -125.31 10.11
C GLN A 825 29.98 -126.16 9.45
N SER A 826 31.04 -125.54 8.92
CA SER A 826 32.18 -126.24 8.31
C SER A 826 33.33 -126.51 9.30
N GLU A 827 33.41 -125.75 10.40
CA GLU A 827 34.42 -125.93 11.47
C GLU A 827 34.01 -126.95 12.55
N SER A 828 32.75 -127.43 12.59
CA SER A 828 32.30 -128.44 13.56
C SER A 828 32.50 -129.91 13.11
N ARG A 829 33.46 -130.17 12.20
CA ARG A 829 33.77 -131.55 11.74
C ARG A 829 35.24 -131.96 11.81
N ASN A 830 36.13 -131.13 12.39
CA ASN A 830 37.53 -131.48 12.59
C ASN A 830 38.02 -131.06 13.99
N SER A 831 37.65 -131.81 15.03
CA SER A 831 38.43 -131.93 16.29
C SER A 831 37.80 -132.89 17.32
N GLU A 832 37.80 -134.19 17.02
CA GLU A 832 37.92 -135.25 18.06
C GLU A 832 39.00 -136.21 17.55
N HIS A 833 40.23 -136.04 18.07
CA HIS A 833 40.89 -136.97 19.00
C HIS A 833 41.33 -138.30 18.38
N GLY A 834 42.64 -138.42 18.18
CA GLY A 834 43.36 -139.67 18.00
C GLY A 834 44.76 -139.51 18.58
N ASP A 835 45.13 -140.47 19.43
CA ASP A 835 46.45 -140.95 19.87
C ASP A 835 46.41 -141.16 21.40
N ASP A 836 46.63 -142.32 22.03
CA ASP A 836 46.93 -143.72 21.66
C ASP A 836 46.93 -144.51 22.99
N ILE A 837 46.40 -145.74 23.09
CA ILE A 837 46.89 -146.81 24.03
C ILE A 837 46.56 -148.22 23.49
N ASP A 838 47.60 -149.07 23.46
CA ASP A 838 47.65 -150.51 23.18
C ASP A 838 46.79 -151.42 24.09
N PHE A 839 45.95 -152.29 23.49
CA PHE A 839 45.90 -153.77 23.59
C PHE A 839 44.62 -154.34 22.95
#